data_AF-A0A9W9CU92-F1
#
_entry.id   AF-A0A9W9CU92-F1
#
_cell.length_a   1.000
_cell.length_b   1.000
_cell.length_c   1.000
_cell.angle_alpha   90.00
_cell.angle_beta   90.00
_cell.angle_gamma   90.00
#
_symmetry.space_group_name_H-M   'P 1'
#
loop_
_entity.id
_entity.type
_entity.pdbx_description
1 polymer ?
#
loop_
_entity_poly.entity_id
_entity_poly.type
_entity_poly.pdbx_seq_one_letter_code
_entity_poly.pdbx_strand_id
1 'polypeptide(L)'
;MNPNQLHQKQSPAPSPQLQHRASTTINPNQIHHSQSPAPSPQLQHHAPTAINPSQMHHSQSPAPSPQLQHHSSQSIDPSKLQHGQSPAQSPRPQARVSTSIDPSQIQQQQPYVPSPQPQHRVPASINPTQLQQKASPAISNTSSGPVSDAIDPSQLHQNQSHISPVQLQRSVSDAIDPSRLHQGQPHGGIDPTQLMLSTNVPARKSLSSATSSKMSPVISHTQSPSQQFDTPAVLTCVANDCFRTAHAAVQDVATSLDQAGMDEYYKLIATGLGCLEAALALNKLPPRSEANVRLRYATILCEETDNLTEAEVALTKGIAVCDKNRLPDLKYCMQFQLVKVLFRRNRKAALVALDKNISEATTYKAVDWVYAFRFLRASFHLQSGNPADTHAMENLRHITSLATHRGDYAIAVLTSLLEGIVHLKSRKDDSIVRVQTCIAQAARYQLDPSVHIPQIEVLTLLLDLACSLQQKTPGVAMQKLKALQSRMDELVQASDWDTLRDELLLPLKRQPNSSTTVTGDTNTIIRPGGEHNFIVMSFVTKVHAFVLAYVLSGLALLYHGSKNEKLMEYWTEALNMLARKSELVRPAAYSLPMAIDQAKWRAEVGCYIHTLIALISATRTQWAKVYDCIRKIEALSPKPEDGRLGLLVLYVTGVYYQGTGDLNRAYQIFSDPRFDIIDPENSVNGSAPSVPPELSLLAALNRIWILQEPSRRDVEESTKLLDKVEPYCANHADIDVRTAFNLAAAAIETNPPRSIQTVKRHISTGLKFAQGANNTQLLGVALNLMRSCLFEGVVGDQAVKSAKAGKAQAQKAGNLLWMSVGEGMLAQTEEMQGQHEEAERLRESGTLHANLAFVKPEGS
;
A
#
# COMPACT_ATOMS: atom_id res chain seq x y z
N MET A 1 -25.09 -54.02 -22.98
CA MET A 1 -26.51 -54.34 -23.23
C MET A 1 -27.24 -53.05 -23.61
N ASN A 2 -28.30 -53.14 -24.43
CA ASN A 2 -29.29 -52.07 -24.71
C ASN A 2 -30.52 -52.27 -23.80
N PRO A 3 -31.60 -51.44 -23.79
CA PRO A 3 -31.96 -50.26 -24.62
C PRO A 3 -32.00 -48.92 -23.79
N ASN A 4 -32.14 -47.68 -24.31
CA ASN A 4 -32.88 -47.02 -25.42
C ASN A 4 -34.41 -46.83 -25.16
N GLN A 5 -35.11 -45.71 -25.49
CA GLN A 5 -34.69 -44.39 -26.05
C GLN A 5 -35.77 -43.25 -25.98
N LEU A 6 -35.30 -41.99 -25.94
CA LEU A 6 -35.79 -40.72 -26.58
C LEU A 6 -37.27 -40.30 -26.72
N HIS A 7 -37.55 -39.01 -26.44
CA HIS A 7 -37.84 -37.96 -27.47
C HIS A 7 -37.57 -36.50 -26.97
N GLN A 8 -37.85 -35.47 -27.78
CA GLN A 8 -37.05 -34.21 -27.87
C GLN A 8 -37.87 -32.92 -28.20
N LYS A 9 -37.27 -31.72 -27.98
CA LYS A 9 -37.49 -30.37 -28.60
C LYS A 9 -38.13 -29.27 -27.72
N GLN A 10 -37.93 -27.94 -27.92
CA GLN A 10 -36.85 -27.09 -28.51
C GLN A 10 -37.09 -25.60 -28.10
N SER A 11 -36.05 -24.77 -28.01
CA SER A 11 -36.14 -23.28 -27.98
C SER A 11 -36.12 -22.70 -29.42
N PRO A 12 -36.54 -21.43 -29.68
CA PRO A 12 -35.60 -20.28 -29.57
C PRO A 12 -36.26 -18.88 -29.31
N ALA A 13 -35.44 -17.81 -29.34
CA ALA A 13 -35.83 -16.41 -29.55
C ALA A 13 -35.10 -15.85 -30.80
N PRO A 14 -35.57 -14.76 -31.46
CA PRO A 14 -34.96 -13.42 -31.24
C PRO A 14 -35.88 -12.19 -31.52
N SER A 15 -35.29 -10.99 -31.37
CA SER A 15 -35.81 -9.61 -31.64
C SER A 15 -35.86 -9.26 -33.17
N PRO A 16 -36.11 -8.00 -33.68
CA PRO A 16 -36.30 -6.66 -33.05
C PRO A 16 -37.35 -5.69 -33.72
N GLN A 17 -37.24 -4.37 -33.44
CA GLN A 17 -37.65 -3.15 -34.21
C GLN A 17 -38.94 -2.31 -33.92
N LEU A 18 -38.68 -1.05 -33.47
CA LEU A 18 -39.10 0.28 -34.00
C LEU A 18 -40.55 0.88 -33.96
N GLN A 19 -40.51 2.22 -33.76
CA GLN A 19 -41.33 3.32 -34.35
C GLN A 19 -42.49 4.02 -33.59
N HIS A 20 -42.71 5.29 -33.98
CA HIS A 20 -43.52 6.34 -33.31
C HIS A 20 -44.96 6.46 -33.83
N ARG A 21 -45.88 6.96 -32.98
CA ARG A 21 -47.00 7.84 -33.36
C ARG A 21 -47.57 8.58 -32.13
N ALA A 22 -48.46 9.57 -32.30
CA ALA A 22 -48.15 10.98 -32.56
C ALA A 22 -49.39 11.86 -32.27
N SER A 23 -49.16 13.03 -31.66
CA SER A 23 -49.88 14.32 -31.73
C SER A 23 -51.42 14.38 -31.93
N THR A 24 -52.10 15.19 -31.09
CA THR A 24 -53.10 16.18 -31.55
C THR A 24 -53.25 17.35 -30.56
N THR A 25 -53.93 18.42 -30.97
CA THR A 25 -53.78 19.78 -30.42
C THR A 25 -55.13 20.40 -30.03
N ILE A 26 -55.16 21.34 -29.07
CA ILE A 26 -56.02 22.55 -29.09
C ILE A 26 -55.48 23.61 -28.08
N ASN A 27 -55.69 24.88 -28.40
CA ASN A 27 -55.34 26.09 -27.62
C ASN A 27 -56.40 27.17 -27.99
N PRO A 28 -56.78 28.13 -27.13
CA PRO A 28 -56.18 29.47 -27.26
C PRO A 28 -56.16 30.39 -25.99
N ASN A 29 -55.35 31.47 -26.09
CA ASN A 29 -55.59 32.83 -25.53
C ASN A 29 -55.46 33.10 -23.99
N GLN A 30 -54.94 34.24 -23.51
CA GLN A 30 -54.20 35.36 -24.16
C GLN A 30 -53.53 36.34 -23.12
N ILE A 31 -52.77 37.33 -23.64
CA ILE A 31 -52.50 38.71 -23.10
C ILE A 31 -51.21 39.03 -22.26
N HIS A 32 -50.40 39.95 -22.84
CA HIS A 32 -49.40 40.94 -22.32
C HIS A 32 -48.29 40.53 -21.30
N HIS A 33 -46.99 40.57 -21.67
CA HIS A 33 -46.01 41.70 -21.76
C HIS A 33 -45.26 41.98 -20.43
N SER A 34 -43.96 42.32 -20.36
CA SER A 34 -42.84 42.43 -21.34
C SER A 34 -41.49 42.44 -20.53
N GLN A 35 -40.25 42.64 -21.02
CA GLN A 35 -39.69 43.02 -22.33
C GLN A 35 -38.25 42.45 -22.54
N SER A 36 -37.32 43.19 -23.19
CA SER A 36 -35.97 42.78 -23.67
C SER A 36 -35.09 44.06 -23.82
N PRO A 37 -33.94 44.16 -24.55
CA PRO A 37 -33.17 43.16 -25.33
C PRO A 37 -31.61 43.25 -25.25
N ALA A 38 -30.92 42.41 -26.04
CA ALA A 38 -29.55 42.62 -26.54
C ALA A 38 -29.46 42.18 -28.03
N PRO A 39 -28.69 42.85 -28.92
CA PRO A 39 -28.71 42.58 -30.38
C PRO A 39 -27.42 41.95 -30.96
N SER A 40 -27.54 41.35 -32.15
CA SER A 40 -26.43 40.96 -33.05
C SER A 40 -26.95 40.87 -34.51
N PRO A 41 -26.21 41.36 -35.54
CA PRO A 41 -26.65 41.35 -36.95
C PRO A 41 -25.94 40.31 -37.85
N GLN A 42 -26.53 39.99 -39.02
CA GLN A 42 -26.01 39.04 -40.02
C GLN A 42 -26.51 39.37 -41.46
N LEU A 43 -25.72 39.06 -42.49
CA LEU A 43 -26.03 39.08 -43.95
C LEU A 43 -25.32 37.85 -44.59
N GLN A 44 -25.89 37.01 -45.47
CA GLN A 44 -26.35 37.19 -46.87
C GLN A 44 -25.22 37.66 -47.83
N HIS A 45 -24.95 37.06 -49.01
CA HIS A 45 -25.47 35.89 -49.78
C HIS A 45 -24.33 35.37 -50.73
N HIS A 46 -24.41 34.48 -51.76
CA HIS A 46 -25.46 33.85 -52.61
C HIS A 46 -24.93 32.52 -53.28
N ALA A 47 -25.63 31.95 -54.27
CA ALA A 47 -25.21 30.86 -55.20
C ALA A 47 -26.00 30.99 -56.53
N PRO A 48 -25.62 30.39 -57.71
CA PRO A 48 -26.10 29.01 -58.05
C PRO A 48 -25.39 28.18 -59.18
N THR A 49 -25.74 26.88 -59.26
CA THR A 49 -25.86 25.98 -60.47
C THR A 49 -24.64 25.53 -61.33
N ALA A 50 -24.82 24.37 -62.01
CA ALA A 50 -23.80 23.53 -62.66
C ALA A 50 -24.02 23.28 -64.17
N ILE A 51 -23.06 22.64 -64.85
CA ILE A 51 -23.16 22.00 -66.19
C ILE A 51 -22.16 20.81 -66.29
N ASN A 52 -22.49 19.83 -67.15
CA ASN A 52 -21.73 18.63 -67.58
C ASN A 52 -22.19 18.35 -69.06
N PRO A 53 -21.59 17.47 -69.92
CA PRO A 53 -20.52 16.47 -69.72
C PRO A 53 -19.45 16.35 -70.85
N SER A 54 -18.50 15.40 -70.73
CA SER A 54 -18.22 14.32 -71.72
C SER A 54 -16.95 13.46 -71.44
N GLN A 55 -17.12 12.12 -71.42
CA GLN A 55 -16.30 10.98 -71.99
C GLN A 55 -14.73 11.01 -71.97
N MET A 56 -13.95 9.90 -71.85
CA MET A 56 -14.14 8.44 -72.10
C MET A 56 -13.35 7.50 -71.13
N HIS A 57 -13.84 6.24 -70.98
CA HIS A 57 -13.18 4.91 -70.79
C HIS A 57 -11.79 4.75 -70.07
N HIS A 58 -11.72 3.98 -68.95
CA HIS A 58 -11.27 2.55 -68.81
C HIS A 58 -9.75 2.32 -68.59
N SER A 59 -9.24 1.27 -67.90
CA SER A 59 -9.82 0.30 -66.94
C SER A 59 -8.75 -0.62 -66.28
N GLN A 60 -9.03 -1.13 -65.06
CA GLN A 60 -8.49 -2.37 -64.43
C GLN A 60 -7.03 -2.46 -63.88
N SER A 61 -6.84 -3.43 -62.98
CA SER A 61 -5.61 -3.95 -62.33
C SER A 61 -5.45 -5.46 -62.69
N PRO A 62 -4.40 -6.26 -62.34
CA PRO A 62 -3.57 -6.26 -61.12
C PRO A 62 -2.04 -6.53 -61.34
N ALA A 63 -1.33 -7.05 -60.31
CA ALA A 63 0.14 -7.20 -60.22
C ALA A 63 0.75 -8.41 -60.98
N PRO A 64 2.10 -8.48 -61.17
CA PRO A 64 2.97 -9.18 -60.21
C PRO A 64 4.41 -8.61 -60.00
N SER A 65 5.22 -9.31 -59.17
CA SER A 65 6.65 -9.13 -58.81
C SER A 65 7.64 -9.60 -59.94
N PRO A 66 9.02 -9.61 -59.84
CA PRO A 66 9.92 -9.46 -58.65
C PRO A 66 11.32 -8.76 -58.82
N GLN A 67 12.13 -8.85 -57.75
CA GLN A 67 13.59 -8.65 -57.52
C GLN A 67 14.61 -8.51 -58.69
N LEU A 68 15.66 -7.67 -58.53
CA LEU A 68 17.08 -8.08 -58.25
C LEU A 68 18.12 -6.92 -58.08
N GLN A 69 19.40 -7.26 -57.85
CA GLN A 69 20.50 -6.44 -57.28
C GLN A 69 21.43 -5.70 -58.28
N HIS A 70 22.11 -4.61 -57.85
CA HIS A 70 23.59 -4.36 -57.82
C HIS A 70 23.89 -2.85 -57.53
N HIS A 71 24.89 -2.46 -56.72
CA HIS A 71 26.32 -2.16 -57.03
C HIS A 71 26.52 -1.24 -58.26
N SER A 72 27.42 -0.23 -58.30
CA SER A 72 28.76 -0.12 -57.67
C SER A 72 29.32 1.33 -57.57
N SER A 73 30.42 1.50 -56.82
CA SER A 73 31.58 2.41 -57.08
C SER A 73 31.50 3.94 -57.05
N GLN A 74 32.35 4.53 -56.17
CA GLN A 74 33.42 5.57 -56.38
C GLN A 74 33.27 6.58 -57.55
N SER A 75 33.66 7.87 -57.43
CA SER A 75 35.02 8.32 -57.03
C SER A 75 35.19 9.87 -56.97
N ILE A 76 36.31 10.33 -56.34
CA ILE A 76 37.04 11.62 -56.51
C ILE A 76 36.47 12.94 -55.91
N ASP A 77 37.34 13.63 -55.16
CA ASP A 77 37.30 15.04 -54.68
C ASP A 77 38.44 15.82 -55.39
N PRO A 78 38.34 17.15 -55.61
CA PRO A 78 39.31 18.02 -54.93
C PRO A 78 38.85 19.47 -54.58
N SER A 79 38.68 19.73 -53.28
CA SER A 79 39.48 20.72 -52.48
C SER A 79 39.45 22.26 -52.73
N LYS A 80 39.75 23.03 -51.66
CA LYS A 80 40.12 24.48 -51.53
C LYS A 80 38.95 25.51 -51.44
N LEU A 81 39.00 26.64 -50.69
CA LEU A 81 40.01 27.19 -49.74
C LEU A 81 39.45 28.31 -48.80
N GLN A 82 40.17 28.58 -47.68
CA GLN A 82 40.44 29.88 -46.99
C GLN A 82 39.50 30.58 -45.97
N HIS A 83 40.02 30.70 -44.72
CA HIS A 83 39.91 31.76 -43.66
C HIS A 83 38.52 32.21 -43.13
N GLY A 84 38.30 32.61 -41.86
CA GLY A 84 39.13 32.77 -40.64
C GLY A 84 38.35 33.58 -39.56
N GLN A 85 38.75 33.82 -38.29
CA GLN A 85 39.93 33.45 -37.50
C GLN A 85 39.58 33.15 -36.00
N SER A 86 40.09 33.90 -35.01
CA SER A 86 40.03 33.70 -33.52
C SER A 86 40.53 35.02 -32.82
N PRO A 87 41.04 35.14 -31.55
CA PRO A 87 41.10 34.24 -30.36
C PRO A 87 40.91 34.88 -28.93
N ALA A 88 40.50 34.09 -27.91
CA ALA A 88 40.87 34.25 -26.48
C ALA A 88 40.54 32.96 -25.69
N GLN A 89 41.50 32.06 -25.38
CA GLN A 89 42.38 32.01 -24.18
C GLN A 89 41.64 31.67 -22.85
N SER A 90 42.10 30.85 -21.88
CA SER A 90 43.24 29.91 -21.59
C SER A 90 43.50 30.01 -20.05
N PRO A 91 44.20 29.08 -19.32
CA PRO A 91 45.30 28.20 -19.76
C PRO A 91 45.29 26.74 -19.21
N ARG A 92 46.47 26.12 -19.06
CA ARG A 92 46.81 24.67 -19.17
C ARG A 92 47.49 24.12 -17.86
N PRO A 93 47.78 22.80 -17.68
CA PRO A 93 48.92 22.13 -18.33
C PRO A 93 48.67 20.69 -18.89
N GLN A 94 49.62 19.74 -18.79
CA GLN A 94 49.94 18.80 -19.91
C GLN A 94 50.54 17.41 -19.56
N ALA A 95 50.31 16.43 -20.46
CA ALA A 95 51.21 15.32 -20.89
C ALA A 95 51.41 14.07 -19.98
N ARG A 96 51.87 12.89 -20.45
CA ARG A 96 52.35 12.47 -21.81
C ARG A 96 52.12 10.98 -22.20
N VAL A 97 52.04 10.78 -23.52
CA VAL A 97 51.78 9.65 -24.44
C VAL A 97 52.90 8.57 -24.61
N SER A 98 52.54 7.32 -25.03
CA SER A 98 53.23 6.41 -26.02
C SER A 98 52.49 5.04 -26.17
N THR A 99 52.90 3.97 -26.90
CA THR A 99 53.06 3.62 -28.37
C THR A 99 53.29 2.07 -28.46
N SER A 100 53.12 1.24 -29.52
CA SER A 100 52.55 1.24 -30.90
C SER A 100 52.44 -0.25 -31.43
N ILE A 101 51.98 -0.54 -32.68
CA ILE A 101 51.69 -1.91 -33.23
C ILE A 101 52.15 -2.08 -34.72
N ASP A 102 52.18 -3.33 -35.25
CA ASP A 102 52.21 -3.82 -36.68
C ASP A 102 53.62 -4.18 -37.28
N PRO A 103 53.82 -4.97 -38.40
CA PRO A 103 52.90 -5.48 -39.46
C PRO A 103 53.06 -6.99 -39.92
N SER A 104 52.82 -7.34 -41.21
CA SER A 104 52.28 -8.67 -41.68
C SER A 104 52.92 -9.40 -42.92
N GLN A 105 52.72 -10.75 -42.98
CA GLN A 105 52.46 -11.69 -44.15
C GLN A 105 53.55 -12.21 -45.16
N ILE A 106 53.14 -13.26 -45.96
CA ILE A 106 53.77 -14.02 -47.12
C ILE A 106 54.37 -15.43 -46.76
N GLN A 107 54.36 -16.55 -47.54
CA GLN A 107 53.51 -17.18 -48.63
C GLN A 107 54.02 -18.64 -49.00
N GLN A 108 53.43 -19.35 -49.99
CA GLN A 108 53.81 -20.65 -50.67
C GLN A 108 53.46 -22.00 -49.97
N GLN A 109 53.24 -23.19 -50.61
CA GLN A 109 52.63 -23.62 -51.91
C GLN A 109 52.17 -25.15 -51.84
N GLN A 110 51.62 -25.75 -52.93
CA GLN A 110 50.90 -27.07 -53.03
C GLN A 110 51.81 -28.33 -53.29
N PRO A 111 51.36 -29.62 -53.51
CA PRO A 111 50.00 -30.21 -53.75
C PRO A 111 49.64 -31.63 -53.17
N TYR A 112 48.50 -32.19 -53.66
CA TYR A 112 48.00 -33.61 -53.65
C TYR A 112 46.98 -34.10 -52.59
N VAL A 113 46.26 -35.20 -52.91
CA VAL A 113 44.86 -35.60 -52.52
C VAL A 113 44.69 -37.14 -52.81
N PRO A 114 43.76 -38.00 -52.25
CA PRO A 114 42.41 -37.76 -51.67
C PRO A 114 41.99 -38.58 -50.39
N SER A 115 40.70 -38.46 -50.00
CA SER A 115 39.65 -39.43 -49.52
C SER A 115 39.94 -40.86 -49.00
N PRO A 116 39.02 -41.52 -48.19
CA PRO A 116 37.86 -41.03 -47.41
C PRO A 116 37.59 -41.67 -46.00
N GLN A 117 36.59 -41.14 -45.26
CA GLN A 117 35.77 -41.77 -44.17
C GLN A 117 36.43 -42.20 -42.81
N PRO A 118 35.66 -42.44 -41.72
CA PRO A 118 34.42 -41.80 -41.23
C PRO A 118 34.49 -41.35 -39.74
N GLN A 119 33.34 -41.11 -39.07
CA GLN A 119 33.21 -40.38 -37.79
C GLN A 119 33.12 -41.27 -36.52
N HIS A 120 33.62 -40.80 -35.37
CA HIS A 120 32.93 -40.87 -34.05
C HIS A 120 33.68 -40.09 -32.94
N ARG A 121 32.98 -39.24 -32.16
CA ARG A 121 33.44 -38.77 -30.83
C ARG A 121 32.28 -38.27 -29.97
N VAL A 122 32.31 -38.58 -28.66
CA VAL A 122 31.26 -38.25 -27.67
C VAL A 122 31.73 -37.10 -26.74
N PRO A 123 30.86 -36.16 -26.32
CA PRO A 123 31.23 -35.08 -25.39
C PRO A 123 30.98 -35.40 -23.90
N ALA A 124 32.03 -35.12 -23.10
CA ALA A 124 32.13 -34.82 -21.65
C ALA A 124 30.97 -35.07 -20.65
N SER A 125 31.35 -35.59 -19.47
CA SER A 125 30.56 -35.57 -18.23
C SER A 125 30.82 -34.31 -17.38
N ILE A 126 29.94 -34.00 -16.43
CA ILE A 126 30.01 -32.83 -15.53
C ILE A 126 30.01 -33.30 -14.07
N ASN A 127 30.99 -32.84 -13.28
CA ASN A 127 31.19 -33.23 -11.88
C ASN A 127 30.69 -32.14 -10.89
N PRO A 128 29.81 -32.47 -9.92
CA PRO A 128 29.46 -31.58 -8.81
C PRO A 128 30.11 -32.04 -7.49
N THR A 129 31.28 -31.48 -7.14
CA THR A 129 32.00 -31.88 -5.91
C THR A 129 32.57 -30.69 -5.12
N GLN A 130 31.70 -29.93 -4.44
CA GLN A 130 32.09 -29.01 -3.36
C GLN A 130 30.85 -28.55 -2.57
N LEU A 131 30.52 -29.21 -1.43
CA LEU A 131 29.57 -28.67 -0.44
C LEU A 131 29.57 -29.38 0.93
N GLN A 132 30.74 -29.78 1.46
CA GLN A 132 30.78 -30.37 2.82
C GLN A 132 32.10 -30.10 3.56
N GLN A 133 32.10 -29.10 4.45
CA GLN A 133 33.05 -29.00 5.56
C GLN A 133 32.53 -28.04 6.66
N LYS A 134 32.16 -28.61 7.82
CA LYS A 134 32.34 -27.98 9.13
C LYS A 134 32.50 -29.08 10.19
N ALA A 135 33.40 -28.86 11.13
CA ALA A 135 33.90 -29.91 12.02
C ALA A 135 32.93 -30.26 13.17
N SER A 136 33.11 -31.47 13.71
CA SER A 136 32.67 -31.87 15.06
C SER A 136 33.89 -31.99 15.98
N PRO A 137 33.78 -31.76 17.29
CA PRO A 137 34.90 -31.81 18.23
C PRO A 137 35.19 -33.23 18.73
N ALA A 138 36.44 -33.48 19.12
CA ALA A 138 36.85 -34.66 19.89
C ALA A 138 37.92 -34.28 20.91
N ILE A 139 37.97 -35.00 22.04
CA ILE A 139 38.79 -34.71 23.23
C ILE A 139 40.03 -35.62 23.22
N SER A 140 41.22 -35.10 23.58
CA SER A 140 42.32 -35.84 24.23
C SER A 140 43.40 -34.90 24.77
N ASN A 141 44.25 -35.41 25.66
CA ASN A 141 45.08 -34.65 26.60
C ASN A 141 46.62 -34.74 26.35
N THR A 142 47.34 -33.93 27.14
CA THR A 142 48.68 -34.16 27.75
C THR A 142 49.98 -33.93 26.95
N SER A 143 50.92 -33.25 27.63
CA SER A 143 52.39 -33.17 27.44
C SER A 143 52.93 -32.63 26.10
N SER A 144 54.05 -31.87 26.05
CA SER A 144 54.86 -31.17 27.07
C SER A 144 55.78 -30.13 26.36
N GLY A 145 56.27 -29.11 27.06
CA GLY A 145 57.22 -28.10 26.50
C GLY A 145 58.69 -28.60 26.44
N PRO A 146 59.73 -27.71 26.51
CA PRO A 146 59.71 -26.25 26.75
C PRO A 146 60.76 -25.45 25.90
N VAL A 147 61.15 -24.21 26.34
CA VAL A 147 62.40 -23.45 25.96
C VAL A 147 62.41 -22.90 24.51
N SER A 148 62.70 -21.65 24.11
CA SER A 148 63.14 -20.33 24.63
C SER A 148 63.28 -19.41 23.37
N ASP A 149 63.67 -18.12 23.34
CA ASP A 149 64.14 -17.11 24.31
C ASP A 149 63.76 -15.68 23.82
N ALA A 150 63.78 -14.70 24.75
CA ALA A 150 64.08 -13.24 24.67
C ALA A 150 63.80 -12.39 23.38
N ILE A 151 63.57 -11.06 23.41
CA ILE A 151 64.10 -9.97 24.26
C ILE A 151 63.04 -8.86 24.48
N ASP A 152 63.05 -8.26 25.68
CA ASP A 152 62.42 -6.99 26.14
C ASP A 152 63.58 -6.02 26.53
N PRO A 153 63.53 -4.66 26.64
CA PRO A 153 62.48 -3.81 27.25
C PRO A 153 62.27 -2.44 26.53
N SER A 154 61.62 -1.36 27.03
CA SER A 154 61.07 -1.00 28.36
C SER A 154 59.81 -0.11 28.21
N GLN A 155 58.79 -0.19 29.09
CA GLN A 155 58.54 0.63 30.32
C GLN A 155 58.48 2.17 30.12
N LEU A 156 57.75 2.99 30.89
CA LEU A 156 57.12 2.94 32.23
C LEU A 156 55.67 3.52 32.14
N HIS A 157 54.74 3.53 33.10
CA HIS A 157 54.52 2.99 34.48
C HIS A 157 52.96 2.93 34.70
N GLN A 158 52.36 2.10 35.57
CA GLN A 158 52.15 2.19 37.04
C GLN A 158 51.37 3.44 37.55
N ASN A 159 50.52 3.35 38.59
CA ASN A 159 50.51 2.36 39.69
C ASN A 159 49.12 1.94 40.23
N GLN A 160 49.08 0.86 41.03
CA GLN A 160 47.94 0.30 41.76
C GLN A 160 47.96 0.68 43.26
N SER A 161 46.85 0.49 43.98
CA SER A 161 46.81 -0.16 45.32
C SER A 161 45.38 -0.48 45.80
N HIS A 162 45.26 -1.40 46.77
CA HIS A 162 44.00 -1.84 47.40
C HIS A 162 43.60 -0.92 48.59
N ILE A 163 42.43 -1.09 49.24
CA ILE A 163 42.22 -1.93 50.44
C ILE A 163 40.70 -2.04 50.78
N SER A 164 40.29 -3.11 51.47
CA SER A 164 38.91 -3.42 51.95
C SER A 164 38.85 -3.36 53.52
N PRO A 165 37.86 -3.86 54.30
CA PRO A 165 36.47 -4.34 54.04
C PRO A 165 35.41 -3.91 55.14
N VAL A 166 34.28 -4.64 55.23
CA VAL A 166 33.52 -5.03 56.46
C VAL A 166 32.46 -4.09 57.14
N GLN A 167 31.18 -4.52 57.09
CA GLN A 167 30.11 -4.67 58.14
C GLN A 167 29.79 -3.54 59.18
N LEU A 168 28.73 -3.53 60.04
CA LEU A 168 27.49 -4.33 60.26
C LEU A 168 26.43 -3.50 61.07
N GLN A 169 25.12 -3.72 60.85
CA GLN A 169 23.99 -3.47 61.82
C GLN A 169 23.82 -2.03 62.39
N ARG A 170 22.78 -1.63 63.17
CA ARG A 170 21.68 -2.33 63.87
C ARG A 170 20.41 -1.43 63.96
N SER A 171 19.29 -2.00 64.41
CA SER A 171 17.98 -1.33 64.59
C SER A 171 17.64 -0.97 66.04
N VAL A 172 17.00 0.20 66.24
CA VAL A 172 16.19 0.64 67.41
C VAL A 172 15.16 1.63 66.83
N SER A 173 13.83 1.60 66.99
CA SER A 173 12.88 1.04 67.98
C SER A 173 12.61 1.88 69.23
N ASP A 174 11.82 2.94 69.08
CA ASP A 174 10.73 3.38 69.99
C ASP A 174 9.84 4.36 69.17
N ALA A 175 8.52 4.27 69.02
CA ALA A 175 7.38 3.86 69.87
C ALA A 175 6.68 5.05 70.56
N ILE A 176 5.51 5.45 70.01
CA ILE A 176 4.29 5.85 70.74
C ILE A 176 3.09 5.85 69.75
N ASP A 177 2.05 5.16 70.17
CA ASP A 177 0.64 5.11 69.73
C ASP A 177 -0.15 5.01 71.09
N PRO A 178 -1.49 5.23 71.27
CA PRO A 178 -2.53 4.84 70.32
C PRO A 178 -3.89 5.58 70.28
N SER A 179 -4.74 5.11 69.35
CA SER A 179 -6.23 5.11 69.35
C SER A 179 -6.95 6.32 68.68
N ARG A 180 -8.13 6.18 68.04
CA ARG A 180 -9.09 5.05 67.95
C ARG A 180 -9.65 4.81 66.52
N LEU A 181 -9.88 3.52 66.25
CA LEU A 181 -10.82 2.84 65.32
C LEU A 181 -12.08 3.63 64.87
N HIS A 182 -12.53 3.40 63.62
CA HIS A 182 -13.63 2.44 63.29
C HIS A 182 -13.70 2.05 61.78
N GLN A 183 -14.49 1.01 61.48
CA GLN A 183 -14.68 0.35 60.16
C GLN A 183 -15.53 1.20 59.17
N GLY A 184 -15.65 0.92 57.87
CA GLY A 184 -15.12 -0.17 57.01
C GLY A 184 -15.65 -0.12 55.56
N GLN A 185 -15.28 -1.10 54.72
CA GLN A 185 -15.84 -1.36 53.36
C GLN A 185 -17.22 -2.10 53.42
N PRO A 186 -18.00 -2.32 52.33
CA PRO A 186 -17.63 -2.31 50.89
C PRO A 186 -18.66 -1.72 49.86
N HIS A 187 -18.29 -1.82 48.57
CA HIS A 187 -19.09 -1.96 47.32
C HIS A 187 -20.39 -1.15 47.06
N GLY A 188 -20.54 -0.68 45.81
CA GLY A 188 -21.83 -0.30 45.21
C GLY A 188 -21.68 0.62 43.99
N GLY A 189 -22.22 0.22 42.83
CA GLY A 189 -22.35 1.10 41.65
C GLY A 189 -23.69 1.86 41.67
N ILE A 190 -23.79 2.94 40.88
CA ILE A 190 -25.04 3.69 40.70
C ILE A 190 -25.33 3.83 39.20
N ASP A 191 -26.57 3.52 38.83
CA ASP A 191 -27.08 3.41 37.47
C ASP A 191 -27.72 4.73 37.01
N PRO A 192 -27.33 5.34 35.87
CA PRO A 192 -27.78 6.67 35.47
C PRO A 192 -29.17 6.68 34.81
N THR A 193 -30.21 6.21 35.50
CA THR A 193 -31.61 6.41 35.07
C THR A 193 -32.55 6.43 36.28
N GLN A 194 -33.05 7.62 36.66
CA GLN A 194 -34.28 7.90 37.47
C GLN A 194 -34.35 9.39 37.90
N LEU A 195 -34.36 10.33 36.94
CA LEU A 195 -34.72 11.74 37.19
C LEU A 195 -35.66 12.28 36.09
N MET A 196 -36.88 11.76 36.09
CA MET A 196 -38.02 12.27 35.32
C MET A 196 -39.24 12.33 36.23
N LEU A 197 -40.00 13.43 36.12
CA LEU A 197 -41.27 13.71 36.80
C LEU A 197 -41.24 13.77 38.34
N SER A 198 -41.54 14.97 38.89
CA SER A 198 -42.88 15.21 39.46
C SER A 198 -43.06 16.65 39.95
N THR A 199 -44.04 17.35 39.40
CA THR A 199 -44.62 18.56 39.99
C THR A 199 -45.70 18.18 40.99
N ASN A 200 -45.74 18.80 42.17
CA ASN A 200 -46.99 19.27 42.80
C ASN A 200 -46.80 20.16 44.04
N VAL A 201 -47.87 20.84 44.42
CA VAL A 201 -47.91 21.96 45.38
C VAL A 201 -48.48 21.54 46.75
N PRO A 202 -47.99 22.10 47.86
CA PRO A 202 -48.74 22.21 49.12
C PRO A 202 -49.13 23.67 49.43
N ALA A 203 -50.42 23.95 49.57
CA ALA A 203 -50.93 25.27 49.97
C ALA A 203 -51.26 25.34 51.47
N ARG A 204 -51.02 26.48 52.14
CA ARG A 204 -51.53 26.74 53.50
C ARG A 204 -51.96 28.19 53.75
N LYS A 205 -53.29 28.35 53.77
CA LYS A 205 -54.15 29.22 54.61
C LYS A 205 -53.79 30.71 54.81
N SER A 206 -54.80 31.54 54.60
CA SER A 206 -54.88 32.98 54.87
C SER A 206 -55.29 33.31 56.32
N LEU A 207 -55.01 34.55 56.74
CA LEU A 207 -55.79 35.37 57.69
C LEU A 207 -55.36 36.86 57.55
N SER A 208 -56.09 37.81 58.16
CA SER A 208 -56.30 39.13 57.54
C SER A 208 -56.38 40.35 58.48
N SER A 209 -55.70 41.46 58.13
CA SER A 209 -56.01 42.88 58.47
C SER A 209 -54.82 43.79 58.11
N ALA A 210 -54.89 45.14 58.04
CA ALA A 210 -55.91 46.06 57.52
C ALA A 210 -55.30 47.50 57.46
N THR A 211 -55.71 48.33 56.49
CA THR A 211 -55.65 49.82 56.46
C THR A 211 -54.41 50.58 56.99
N SER A 212 -53.69 51.29 56.10
CA SER A 212 -53.68 52.78 56.08
C SER A 212 -52.94 53.40 54.87
N SER A 213 -53.56 54.43 54.27
CA SER A 213 -53.06 55.41 53.28
C SER A 213 -51.61 55.93 53.49
N LYS A 214 -50.85 56.41 52.49
CA LYS A 214 -51.13 57.59 51.60
C LYS A 214 -50.37 57.57 50.25
N MET A 215 -50.60 58.63 49.46
CA MET A 215 -50.24 58.83 48.04
C MET A 215 -48.75 58.82 47.66
N SER A 216 -48.50 58.60 46.37
CA SER A 216 -47.23 58.72 45.64
C SER A 216 -46.62 60.13 45.64
N PRO A 217 -45.39 60.28 45.12
CA PRO A 217 -45.33 60.92 43.79
C PRO A 217 -44.62 60.09 42.71
N VAL A 218 -44.85 60.52 41.47
CA VAL A 218 -44.37 59.94 40.21
C VAL A 218 -42.84 59.87 40.13
N ILE A 219 -42.30 58.72 39.69
CA ILE A 219 -41.03 58.65 38.96
C ILE A 219 -41.25 57.86 37.66
N SER A 220 -40.64 58.39 36.60
CA SER A 220 -40.58 57.97 35.20
C SER A 220 -40.66 56.48 34.88
N HIS A 221 -41.21 56.17 33.70
CA HIS A 221 -40.96 54.89 33.00
C HIS A 221 -39.46 54.74 32.69
N THR A 222 -38.71 54.07 33.57
CA THR A 222 -37.46 53.40 33.19
C THR A 222 -37.77 51.94 32.87
N GLN A 223 -37.34 51.52 31.69
CA GLN A 223 -37.61 50.17 31.19
C GLN A 223 -36.86 49.15 32.06
N SER A 224 -37.57 48.14 32.56
CA SER A 224 -36.92 46.93 33.08
C SER A 224 -36.06 46.35 31.94
N PRO A 225 -34.75 46.14 32.13
CA PRO A 225 -33.90 45.63 31.07
C PRO A 225 -34.32 44.20 30.73
N SER A 226 -35.00 44.03 29.61
CA SER A 226 -35.25 42.71 29.04
C SER A 226 -33.90 42.06 28.80
N GLN A 227 -33.59 40.95 29.49
CA GLN A 227 -32.42 40.14 29.17
C GLN A 227 -32.62 39.56 27.76
N GLN A 228 -32.04 40.24 26.77
CA GLN A 228 -32.02 39.78 25.39
C GLN A 228 -31.03 38.61 25.32
N PHE A 229 -31.52 37.40 25.57
CA PHE A 229 -30.77 36.18 25.34
C PHE A 229 -30.30 36.15 23.88
N ASP A 230 -28.99 36.06 23.67
CA ASP A 230 -28.38 35.91 22.36
C ASP A 230 -28.77 34.55 21.77
N THR A 231 -29.93 34.54 21.12
CA THR A 231 -30.56 33.33 20.58
C THR A 231 -29.67 32.67 19.51
N PRO A 232 -29.03 33.42 18.58
CA PRO A 232 -28.00 32.86 17.71
C PRO A 232 -26.83 32.19 18.45
N ALA A 233 -26.31 32.78 19.54
CA ALA A 233 -25.25 32.15 20.32
C ALA A 233 -25.72 30.88 21.02
N VAL A 234 -26.91 30.88 21.66
CA VAL A 234 -27.50 29.70 22.30
C VAL A 234 -27.72 28.56 21.29
N LEU A 235 -28.27 28.87 20.11
CA LEU A 235 -28.40 27.89 19.02
C LEU A 235 -27.04 27.34 18.56
N THR A 236 -26.01 28.18 18.50
CA THR A 236 -24.64 27.77 18.16
C THR A 236 -24.04 26.86 19.24
N CYS A 237 -24.34 27.08 20.52
CA CYS A 237 -23.94 26.16 21.61
C CYS A 237 -24.65 24.81 21.48
N VAL A 238 -25.98 24.80 21.36
CA VAL A 238 -26.78 23.57 21.18
C VAL A 238 -26.29 22.76 19.98
N ALA A 239 -25.99 23.40 18.85
CA ALA A 239 -25.43 22.73 17.69
C ALA A 239 -24.09 22.03 18.00
N ASN A 240 -23.17 22.70 18.68
CA ASN A 240 -21.88 22.12 19.05
C ASN A 240 -22.02 20.93 20.01
N ASP A 241 -22.96 20.97 20.95
CA ASP A 241 -23.19 19.87 21.88
C ASP A 241 -23.91 18.69 21.22
N CYS A 242 -24.81 18.92 20.26
CA CYS A 242 -25.35 17.88 19.37
C CYS A 242 -24.23 17.17 18.59
N PHE A 243 -23.33 17.94 17.94
CA PHE A 243 -22.18 17.37 17.21
C PHE A 243 -21.25 16.59 18.14
N ARG A 244 -20.90 17.14 19.32
CA ARG A 244 -20.06 16.44 20.32
C ARG A 244 -20.66 15.11 20.76
N THR A 245 -21.96 15.08 21.03
CA THR A 245 -22.68 13.86 21.43
C THR A 245 -22.67 12.82 20.31
N ALA A 246 -22.90 13.24 19.07
CA ALA A 246 -22.82 12.35 17.90
C ALA A 246 -21.40 11.78 17.72
N HIS A 247 -20.38 12.63 17.72
CA HIS A 247 -18.98 12.22 17.53
C HIS A 247 -18.42 11.38 18.70
N ALA A 248 -19.02 11.40 19.89
CA ALA A 248 -18.63 10.51 20.98
C ALA A 248 -18.98 9.03 20.68
N ALA A 249 -20.14 8.77 20.08
CA ALA A 249 -20.59 7.41 19.74
C ALA A 249 -20.08 6.90 18.37
N VAL A 250 -19.59 7.80 17.51
CA VAL A 250 -19.37 7.55 16.07
C VAL A 250 -18.48 6.34 15.76
N GLN A 251 -17.50 6.04 16.62
CA GLN A 251 -16.56 4.95 16.38
C GLN A 251 -17.21 3.56 16.53
N ASP A 252 -18.13 3.38 17.46
CA ASP A 252 -18.83 2.11 17.63
C ASP A 252 -19.97 1.97 16.61
N VAL A 253 -20.62 3.07 16.23
CA VAL A 253 -21.53 3.11 15.05
C VAL A 253 -20.79 2.69 13.77
N ALA A 254 -19.60 3.24 13.51
CA ALA A 254 -18.79 2.90 12.33
C ALA A 254 -18.23 1.45 12.34
N THR A 255 -18.12 0.82 13.51
CA THR A 255 -17.62 -0.57 13.64
C THR A 255 -18.75 -1.60 13.55
N SER A 256 -19.93 -1.26 14.10
CA SER A 256 -21.12 -2.12 14.08
C SER A 256 -21.90 -2.02 12.77
N LEU A 257 -21.95 -0.82 12.17
CA LEU A 257 -22.80 -0.46 11.03
C LEU A 257 -24.29 -0.79 11.28
N ASP A 258 -24.72 -0.71 12.54
CA ASP A 258 -26.12 -0.89 12.93
C ASP A 258 -26.98 0.31 12.51
N GLN A 259 -28.18 0.02 11.98
CA GLN A 259 -29.09 1.04 11.46
C GLN A 259 -29.64 1.93 12.57
N ALA A 260 -29.96 1.40 13.76
CA ALA A 260 -30.51 2.22 14.84
C ALA A 260 -29.46 3.21 15.38
N GLY A 261 -28.21 2.75 15.52
CA GLY A 261 -27.07 3.62 15.85
C GLY A 261 -26.79 4.70 14.80
N MET A 262 -26.92 4.38 13.49
CA MET A 262 -26.80 5.37 12.42
C MET A 262 -27.97 6.38 12.41
N ASP A 263 -29.20 5.94 12.64
CA ASP A 263 -30.38 6.80 12.67
C ASP A 263 -30.32 7.81 13.84
N GLU A 264 -29.87 7.37 15.02
CA GLU A 264 -29.66 8.26 16.17
C GLU A 264 -28.50 9.25 15.93
N TYR A 265 -27.39 8.78 15.36
CA TYR A 265 -26.26 9.64 14.96
C TYR A 265 -26.72 10.75 14.00
N TYR A 266 -27.37 10.39 12.89
CA TYR A 266 -27.80 11.36 11.89
C TYR A 266 -28.90 12.30 12.41
N LYS A 267 -29.75 11.85 13.33
CA LYS A 267 -30.72 12.72 14.03
C LYS A 267 -30.02 13.82 14.85
N LEU A 268 -28.92 13.51 15.54
CA LEU A 268 -28.12 14.50 16.26
C LEU A 268 -27.42 15.48 15.30
N ILE A 269 -26.82 14.98 14.21
CA ILE A 269 -26.21 15.82 13.16
C ILE A 269 -27.25 16.77 12.54
N ALA A 270 -28.42 16.25 12.14
CA ALA A 270 -29.49 17.05 11.55
C ALA A 270 -30.04 18.11 12.51
N THR A 271 -30.16 17.80 13.80
CA THR A 271 -30.55 18.75 14.84
C THR A 271 -29.51 19.88 14.96
N GLY A 272 -28.22 19.53 15.00
CA GLY A 272 -27.14 20.52 15.05
C GLY A 272 -27.06 21.41 13.81
N LEU A 273 -27.26 20.84 12.62
CA LEU A 273 -27.35 21.59 11.36
C LEU A 273 -28.53 22.59 11.39
N GLY A 274 -29.73 22.14 11.76
CA GLY A 274 -30.90 23.02 11.86
C GLY A 274 -30.73 24.16 12.88
N CYS A 275 -30.03 23.92 13.99
CA CYS A 275 -29.67 24.98 14.92
C CYS A 275 -28.71 26.02 14.31
N LEU A 276 -27.72 25.61 13.51
CA LEU A 276 -26.85 26.56 12.79
C LEU A 276 -27.62 27.31 11.69
N GLU A 277 -28.49 26.64 10.92
CA GLU A 277 -29.32 27.31 9.91
C GLU A 277 -30.22 28.38 10.54
N ALA A 278 -30.89 28.06 11.66
CA ALA A 278 -31.70 29.01 12.41
C ALA A 278 -30.87 30.20 12.95
N ALA A 279 -29.66 29.95 13.46
CA ALA A 279 -28.76 31.01 13.91
C ALA A 279 -28.35 31.97 12.77
N LEU A 280 -28.15 31.44 11.55
CA LEU A 280 -27.88 32.23 10.35
C LEU A 280 -29.12 33.00 9.88
N ALA A 281 -30.30 32.37 9.86
CA ALA A 281 -31.56 32.98 9.45
C ALA A 281 -31.97 34.18 10.32
N LEU A 282 -31.56 34.21 11.60
CA LEU A 282 -31.80 35.33 12.51
C LEU A 282 -31.01 36.61 12.15
N ASN A 283 -29.99 36.54 11.28
CA ASN A 283 -29.23 37.69 10.74
C ASN A 283 -28.70 38.70 11.78
N LYS A 284 -28.39 38.24 13.01
CA LYS A 284 -27.90 39.06 14.14
C LYS A 284 -26.42 38.82 14.50
N LEU A 285 -25.75 37.90 13.82
CA LEU A 285 -24.35 37.54 14.11
C LEU A 285 -23.37 38.62 13.62
N PRO A 286 -22.33 38.99 14.41
CA PRO A 286 -21.23 39.82 13.93
C PRO A 286 -20.49 39.17 12.76
N PRO A 287 -19.96 39.92 11.77
CA PRO A 287 -19.47 39.34 10.51
C PRO A 287 -18.42 38.22 10.62
N ARG A 288 -17.56 38.23 11.65
CA ARG A 288 -16.60 37.13 11.88
C ARG A 288 -17.27 35.88 12.46
N SER A 289 -18.18 36.04 13.41
CA SER A 289 -19.01 34.95 13.95
C SER A 289 -19.93 34.38 12.86
N GLU A 290 -20.52 35.24 12.04
CA GLU A 290 -21.33 34.91 10.87
C GLU A 290 -20.54 34.05 9.87
N ALA A 291 -19.28 34.40 9.60
CA ALA A 291 -18.38 33.64 8.75
C ALA A 291 -18.01 32.28 9.37
N ASN A 292 -17.63 32.25 10.66
CA ASN A 292 -17.29 31.01 11.35
C ASN A 292 -18.47 30.02 11.43
N VAL A 293 -19.70 30.50 11.67
CA VAL A 293 -20.91 29.66 11.63
C VAL A 293 -21.16 29.11 10.23
N ARG A 294 -21.02 29.91 9.15
CA ARG A 294 -21.13 29.39 7.76
C ARG A 294 -20.06 28.37 7.42
N LEU A 295 -18.81 28.58 7.86
CA LEU A 295 -17.73 27.63 7.64
C LEU A 295 -18.02 26.31 8.35
N ARG A 296 -18.39 26.34 9.65
CA ARG A 296 -18.76 25.13 10.41
C ARG A 296 -19.97 24.42 9.79
N TYR A 297 -21.02 25.15 9.41
CA TYR A 297 -22.21 24.61 8.76
C TYR A 297 -21.87 23.86 7.46
N ALA A 298 -21.15 24.52 6.54
CA ALA A 298 -20.77 23.91 5.28
C ALA A 298 -19.77 22.75 5.44
N THR A 299 -18.89 22.81 6.46
CA THR A 299 -18.00 21.70 6.82
C THR A 299 -18.80 20.46 7.22
N ILE A 300 -19.72 20.57 8.19
CA ILE A 300 -20.56 19.43 8.60
C ILE A 300 -21.46 18.94 7.45
N LEU A 301 -22.06 19.84 6.66
CA LEU A 301 -22.82 19.44 5.46
C LEU A 301 -21.97 18.62 4.49
N CYS A 302 -20.73 19.02 4.19
CA CYS A 302 -19.91 18.33 3.19
C CYS A 302 -19.13 17.12 3.71
N GLU A 303 -19.16 16.88 5.03
CA GLU A 303 -18.53 15.74 5.69
C GLU A 303 -19.57 14.67 6.05
N GLU A 304 -20.76 15.05 6.54
CA GLU A 304 -21.83 14.10 6.94
C GLU A 304 -22.94 13.87 5.90
N THR A 305 -23.07 14.73 4.88
CA THR A 305 -24.21 14.69 3.94
C THR A 305 -23.79 14.79 2.46
N ASP A 306 -24.74 14.53 1.56
CA ASP A 306 -24.62 14.78 0.12
C ASP A 306 -25.24 16.12 -0.35
N ASN A 307 -25.61 17.02 0.58
CA ASN A 307 -26.12 18.38 0.27
C ASN A 307 -25.01 19.34 -0.19
N LEU A 308 -24.17 18.89 -1.14
CA LEU A 308 -22.99 19.60 -1.62
C LEU A 308 -23.33 20.94 -2.30
N THR A 309 -24.50 21.06 -2.92
CA THR A 309 -25.03 22.33 -3.45
C THR A 309 -25.30 23.36 -2.36
N GLU A 310 -25.76 22.92 -1.20
CA GLU A 310 -26.04 23.79 -0.07
C GLU A 310 -24.75 24.24 0.61
N ALA A 311 -23.79 23.32 0.81
CA ALA A 311 -22.45 23.64 1.29
C ALA A 311 -21.73 24.65 0.35
N GLU A 312 -21.84 24.47 -0.96
CA GLU A 312 -21.32 25.41 -1.98
C GLU A 312 -21.95 26.81 -1.86
N VAL A 313 -23.27 26.89 -1.66
CA VAL A 313 -23.98 28.16 -1.45
C VAL A 313 -23.61 28.81 -0.10
N ALA A 314 -23.49 28.03 0.97
CA ALA A 314 -23.09 28.52 2.29
C ALA A 314 -21.67 29.10 2.28
N LEU A 315 -20.71 28.40 1.67
CA LEU A 315 -19.33 28.87 1.50
C LEU A 315 -19.25 30.09 0.58
N THR A 316 -20.00 30.11 -0.52
CA THR A 316 -20.03 31.27 -1.43
C THR A 316 -20.59 32.52 -0.74
N LYS A 317 -21.67 32.37 0.06
CA LYS A 317 -22.19 33.45 0.91
C LYS A 317 -21.16 33.88 1.97
N GLY A 318 -20.43 32.93 2.55
CA GLY A 318 -19.38 33.20 3.54
C GLY A 318 -18.21 34.00 2.97
N ILE A 319 -17.69 33.61 1.81
CA ILE A 319 -16.61 34.34 1.11
C ILE A 319 -17.02 35.78 0.84
N ALA A 320 -18.28 36.02 0.43
CA ALA A 320 -18.81 37.37 0.23
C ALA A 320 -18.93 38.20 1.54
N VAL A 321 -19.11 37.56 2.70
CA VAL A 321 -19.02 38.24 4.01
C VAL A 321 -17.55 38.56 4.34
N CYS A 322 -16.64 37.62 4.12
CA CYS A 322 -15.21 37.79 4.37
C CYS A 322 -14.58 38.88 3.49
N ASP A 323 -14.92 38.96 2.20
CA ASP A 323 -14.45 39.99 1.29
C ASP A 323 -14.95 41.39 1.69
N LYS A 324 -16.24 41.54 2.01
CA LYS A 324 -16.82 42.81 2.47
C LYS A 324 -16.18 43.33 3.76
N ASN A 325 -15.86 42.43 4.69
CA ASN A 325 -15.36 42.76 6.03
C ASN A 325 -13.83 42.62 6.17
N ARG A 326 -13.11 42.37 5.07
CA ARG A 326 -11.65 42.21 5.03
C ARG A 326 -11.11 41.14 6.01
N LEU A 327 -11.69 39.94 5.93
CA LEU A 327 -11.29 38.75 6.70
C LEU A 327 -10.57 37.73 5.78
N PRO A 328 -9.31 37.98 5.35
CA PRO A 328 -8.65 37.16 4.34
C PRO A 328 -8.28 35.76 4.87
N ASP A 329 -8.07 35.63 6.18
CA ASP A 329 -7.87 34.34 6.87
C ASP A 329 -9.07 33.40 6.68
N LEU A 330 -10.28 33.86 7.03
CA LEU A 330 -11.51 33.09 6.85
C LEU A 330 -11.89 32.92 5.37
N LYS A 331 -11.57 33.90 4.52
CA LYS A 331 -11.72 33.77 3.07
C LYS A 331 -10.94 32.57 2.54
N TYR A 332 -9.66 32.44 2.89
CA TYR A 332 -8.84 31.33 2.41
C TYR A 332 -9.31 29.98 2.98
N CYS A 333 -9.71 29.90 4.24
CA CYS A 333 -10.36 28.70 4.81
C CYS A 333 -11.60 28.27 4.01
N MET A 334 -12.49 29.22 3.68
CA MET A 334 -13.69 28.95 2.90
C MET A 334 -13.37 28.59 1.45
N GLN A 335 -12.39 29.24 0.81
CA GLN A 335 -11.91 28.89 -0.53
C GLN A 335 -11.34 27.45 -0.56
N PHE A 336 -10.63 27.03 0.49
CA PHE A 336 -10.10 25.67 0.62
C PHE A 336 -11.21 24.62 0.76
N GLN A 337 -12.18 24.83 1.66
CA GLN A 337 -13.31 23.91 1.83
C GLN A 337 -14.25 23.93 0.60
N LEU A 338 -14.43 25.07 -0.07
CA LEU A 338 -15.22 25.17 -1.31
C LEU A 338 -14.62 24.32 -2.42
N VAL A 339 -13.29 24.31 -2.55
CA VAL A 339 -12.60 23.45 -3.52
C VAL A 339 -12.75 21.96 -3.17
N LYS A 340 -12.79 21.56 -1.89
CA LYS A 340 -13.16 20.19 -1.46
C LYS A 340 -14.60 19.82 -1.88
N VAL A 341 -15.57 20.69 -1.62
CA VAL A 341 -16.99 20.51 -2.03
C VAL A 341 -17.10 20.37 -3.56
N LEU A 342 -16.46 21.27 -4.30
CA LEU A 342 -16.42 21.23 -5.76
C LEU A 342 -15.75 19.94 -6.27
N PHE A 343 -14.77 19.36 -5.58
CA PHE A 343 -14.12 18.13 -6.05
C PHE A 343 -15.04 16.90 -5.95
N ARG A 344 -15.88 16.80 -4.90
CA ARG A 344 -16.96 15.80 -4.83
C ARG A 344 -17.99 16.00 -5.96
N ARG A 345 -18.31 17.26 -6.32
CA ARG A 345 -19.41 17.60 -7.25
C ARG A 345 -19.01 17.65 -8.74
N ASN A 346 -17.82 18.17 -9.05
CA ASN A 346 -17.23 18.28 -10.39
C ASN A 346 -15.70 18.50 -10.29
N ARG A 347 -14.93 17.41 -10.39
CA ARG A 347 -13.45 17.42 -10.30
C ARG A 347 -12.76 18.43 -11.23
N LYS A 348 -13.29 18.66 -12.43
CA LYS A 348 -12.71 19.62 -13.39
C LYS A 348 -12.92 21.06 -12.94
N ALA A 349 -14.12 21.40 -12.46
CA ALA A 349 -14.40 22.73 -11.91
C ALA A 349 -13.56 23.01 -10.66
N ALA A 350 -13.38 22.00 -9.79
CA ALA A 350 -12.54 22.10 -8.60
C ALA A 350 -11.07 22.43 -8.93
N LEU A 351 -10.47 21.76 -9.92
CA LEU A 351 -9.10 22.03 -10.35
C LEU A 351 -8.94 23.43 -10.94
N VAL A 352 -9.90 23.90 -11.76
CA VAL A 352 -9.88 25.27 -12.31
C VAL A 352 -10.02 26.33 -11.21
N ALA A 353 -10.90 26.11 -10.23
CA ALA A 353 -11.03 26.98 -9.07
C ALA A 353 -9.75 26.97 -8.19
N LEU A 354 -9.09 25.83 -8.07
CA LEU A 354 -7.85 25.68 -7.31
C LEU A 354 -6.65 26.37 -8.00
N ASP A 355 -6.52 26.25 -9.32
CA ASP A 355 -5.53 26.99 -10.11
C ASP A 355 -5.70 28.51 -9.95
N LYS A 356 -6.96 29.00 -9.98
CA LYS A 356 -7.29 30.39 -9.69
C LYS A 356 -6.87 30.79 -8.27
N ASN A 357 -7.25 30.01 -7.24
CA ASN A 357 -6.91 30.33 -5.84
C ASN A 357 -5.39 30.33 -5.59
N ILE A 358 -4.63 29.43 -6.24
CA ILE A 358 -3.16 29.42 -6.21
C ILE A 358 -2.60 30.71 -6.83
N SER A 359 -3.15 31.17 -7.96
CA SER A 359 -2.75 32.40 -8.63
C SER A 359 -3.05 33.66 -7.79
N GLU A 360 -4.25 33.74 -7.18
CA GLU A 360 -4.62 34.82 -6.25
C GLU A 360 -3.70 34.85 -5.03
N ALA A 361 -3.52 33.72 -4.33
CA ALA A 361 -2.67 33.63 -3.14
C ALA A 361 -1.19 33.96 -3.45
N THR A 362 -0.70 33.59 -4.64
CA THR A 362 0.64 33.96 -5.12
C THR A 362 0.75 35.48 -5.35
N THR A 363 -0.24 36.08 -6.03
CA THR A 363 -0.31 37.52 -6.29
C THR A 363 -0.31 38.35 -5.00
N TYR A 364 -1.09 37.92 -3.99
CA TYR A 364 -1.16 38.58 -2.68
C TYR A 364 -0.02 38.19 -1.71
N LYS A 365 0.97 37.41 -2.16
CA LYS A 365 2.11 36.93 -1.35
C LYS A 365 1.68 36.18 -0.08
N ALA A 366 0.56 35.48 -0.12
CA ALA A 366 0.04 34.64 0.95
C ALA A 366 0.65 33.23 0.86
N VAL A 367 1.97 33.12 1.02
CA VAL A 367 2.74 31.92 0.66
C VAL A 367 2.31 30.68 1.47
N ASP A 368 1.96 30.87 2.75
CA ASP A 368 1.44 29.80 3.62
C ASP A 368 0.21 29.11 2.96
N TRP A 369 -0.68 29.89 2.35
CA TRP A 369 -1.85 29.41 1.61
C TRP A 369 -1.52 28.86 0.22
N VAL A 370 -0.48 29.36 -0.45
CA VAL A 370 0.04 28.75 -1.69
C VAL A 370 0.48 27.31 -1.45
N TYR A 371 1.11 27.01 -0.31
CA TYR A 371 1.42 25.62 0.07
C TYR A 371 0.15 24.81 0.32
N ALA A 372 -0.79 25.30 1.14
CA ALA A 372 -2.03 24.57 1.45
C ALA A 372 -2.82 24.20 0.18
N PHE A 373 -3.04 25.15 -0.74
CA PHE A 373 -3.71 24.88 -2.00
C PHE A 373 -2.93 23.93 -2.93
N ARG A 374 -1.59 23.98 -2.94
CA ARG A 374 -0.78 23.03 -3.71
C ARG A 374 -0.79 21.63 -3.12
N PHE A 375 -0.76 21.46 -1.80
CA PHE A 375 -0.94 20.15 -1.17
C PHE A 375 -2.32 19.56 -1.47
N LEU A 376 -3.39 20.36 -1.39
CA LEU A 376 -4.74 19.94 -1.79
C LEU A 376 -4.79 19.47 -3.26
N ARG A 377 -4.10 20.17 -4.17
CA ARG A 377 -3.99 19.76 -5.59
C ARG A 377 -3.28 18.42 -5.76
N ALA A 378 -2.19 18.19 -5.02
CA ALA A 378 -1.51 16.89 -5.04
C ALA A 378 -2.45 15.78 -4.57
N SER A 379 -3.17 15.99 -3.47
CA SER A 379 -4.15 15.04 -2.93
C SER A 379 -5.25 14.69 -3.95
N PHE A 380 -5.83 15.68 -4.63
CA PHE A 380 -6.86 15.45 -5.67
C PHE A 380 -6.36 14.63 -6.87
N HIS A 381 -5.12 14.86 -7.30
CA HIS A 381 -4.51 14.08 -8.37
C HIS A 381 -4.26 12.63 -7.93
N LEU A 382 -3.72 12.42 -6.73
CA LEU A 382 -3.50 11.07 -6.16
C LEU A 382 -4.82 10.30 -5.95
N GLN A 383 -5.88 10.97 -5.49
CA GLN A 383 -7.24 10.43 -5.38
C GLN A 383 -7.89 10.12 -6.75
N SER A 384 -7.35 10.67 -7.85
CA SER A 384 -7.83 10.41 -9.21
C SER A 384 -7.12 9.25 -9.90
N GLY A 385 -6.08 8.67 -9.28
CA GLY A 385 -5.46 7.41 -9.68
C GLY A 385 -4.40 7.52 -10.78
N ASN A 386 -4.01 6.36 -11.32
CA ASN A 386 -2.79 6.12 -12.11
C ASN A 386 -2.50 7.14 -13.26
N PRO A 387 -3.47 7.61 -14.09
CA PRO A 387 -3.17 8.64 -15.09
C PRO A 387 -2.86 10.02 -14.48
N ALA A 388 -3.45 10.35 -13.32
CA ALA A 388 -3.28 11.62 -12.63
C ALA A 388 -2.06 11.65 -11.70
N ASP A 389 -1.51 10.50 -11.30
CA ASP A 389 -0.28 10.40 -10.49
C ASP A 389 0.90 11.20 -11.12
N THR A 390 0.95 11.34 -12.46
CA THR A 390 1.94 12.19 -13.15
C THR A 390 1.82 13.68 -12.76
N HIS A 391 0.61 14.23 -12.75
CA HIS A 391 0.35 15.62 -12.35
C HIS A 391 0.48 15.82 -10.83
N ALA A 392 0.29 14.77 -10.03
CA ALA A 392 0.64 14.80 -8.62
C ALA A 392 2.15 15.02 -8.43
N MET A 393 3.01 14.24 -9.11
CA MET A 393 4.48 14.37 -9.04
C MET A 393 4.96 15.74 -9.56
N GLU A 394 4.42 16.22 -10.68
CA GLU A 394 4.71 17.56 -11.21
C GLU A 394 4.41 18.67 -10.18
N ASN A 395 3.25 18.62 -9.54
CA ASN A 395 2.87 19.59 -8.52
C ASN A 395 3.65 19.43 -7.19
N LEU A 396 4.04 18.20 -6.80
CA LEU A 396 4.95 17.97 -5.67
C LEU A 396 6.32 18.62 -5.93
N ARG A 397 6.89 18.48 -7.14
CA ARG A 397 8.16 19.13 -7.53
C ARG A 397 8.08 20.66 -7.47
N HIS A 398 6.94 21.25 -7.85
CA HIS A 398 6.72 22.69 -7.67
C HIS A 398 6.72 23.11 -6.19
N ILE A 399 6.19 22.28 -5.28
CA ILE A 399 6.29 22.53 -3.84
C ILE A 399 7.75 22.38 -3.36
N THR A 400 8.46 21.32 -3.76
CA THR A 400 9.87 21.10 -3.41
C THR A 400 10.76 22.26 -3.85
N SER A 401 10.53 22.82 -5.03
CA SER A 401 11.22 24.02 -5.54
C SER A 401 10.93 25.25 -4.69
N LEU A 402 9.65 25.56 -4.43
CA LEU A 402 9.24 26.71 -3.61
C LEU A 402 9.80 26.63 -2.18
N ALA A 403 9.71 25.45 -1.55
CA ALA A 403 10.30 25.17 -0.24
C ALA A 403 11.82 25.30 -0.24
N THR A 404 12.52 24.80 -1.27
CA THR A 404 13.98 24.95 -1.40
C THR A 404 14.40 26.41 -1.53
N HIS A 405 13.68 27.23 -2.31
CA HIS A 405 14.00 28.65 -2.50
C HIS A 405 13.77 29.51 -1.24
N ARG A 406 12.89 29.08 -0.34
CA ARG A 406 12.60 29.76 0.95
C ARG A 406 13.38 29.14 2.14
N GLY A 407 13.90 27.93 1.94
CA GLY A 407 14.45 27.09 2.99
C GLY A 407 13.42 26.62 4.00
N ASP A 408 12.17 26.41 3.58
CA ASP A 408 11.15 25.72 4.38
C ASP A 408 11.40 24.20 4.27
N TYR A 409 12.57 23.73 4.76
CA TYR A 409 13.16 22.46 4.35
C TYR A 409 12.35 21.20 4.73
N ALA A 410 11.64 21.22 5.86
CA ALA A 410 10.73 20.14 6.25
C ALA A 410 9.68 19.81 5.18
N ILE A 411 9.18 20.85 4.49
CA ILE A 411 8.23 20.70 3.37
C ILE A 411 8.93 20.06 2.16
N ALA A 412 10.14 20.49 1.83
CA ALA A 412 10.92 19.93 0.71
C ALA A 412 11.27 18.45 0.94
N VAL A 413 11.62 18.07 2.17
CA VAL A 413 11.83 16.68 2.57
C VAL A 413 10.55 15.86 2.38
N LEU A 414 9.42 16.31 2.94
CA LEU A 414 8.16 15.57 2.81
C LEU A 414 7.73 15.40 1.35
N THR A 415 7.83 16.44 0.51
CA THR A 415 7.39 16.31 -0.89
C THR A 415 8.28 15.41 -1.74
N SER A 416 9.59 15.35 -1.47
CA SER A 416 10.45 14.31 -2.06
C SER A 416 10.07 12.90 -1.58
N LEU A 417 9.76 12.71 -0.28
CA LEU A 417 9.31 11.40 0.23
C LEU A 417 7.96 10.96 -0.37
N LEU A 418 7.01 11.88 -0.52
CA LEU A 418 5.72 11.63 -1.18
C LEU A 418 5.90 11.26 -2.66
N GLU A 419 6.80 11.93 -3.39
CA GLU A 419 7.16 11.55 -4.77
C GLU A 419 7.77 10.13 -4.83
N GLY A 420 8.62 9.79 -3.85
CA GLY A 420 9.14 8.44 -3.67
C GLY A 420 8.04 7.39 -3.47
N ILE A 421 7.04 7.65 -2.63
CA ILE A 421 5.91 6.74 -2.40
C ILE A 421 5.09 6.53 -3.70
N VAL A 422 4.88 7.57 -4.50
CA VAL A 422 4.22 7.45 -5.82
C VAL A 422 5.06 6.60 -6.78
N HIS A 423 6.38 6.76 -6.78
CA HIS A 423 7.25 5.91 -7.58
C HIS A 423 7.22 4.44 -7.12
N LEU A 424 7.27 4.15 -5.83
CA LEU A 424 7.16 2.80 -5.28
C LEU A 424 5.82 2.12 -5.68
N LYS A 425 4.70 2.85 -5.52
CA LYS A 425 3.35 2.43 -5.98
C LYS A 425 3.32 2.06 -7.47
N SER A 426 4.05 2.80 -8.30
CA SER A 426 4.02 2.63 -9.77
C SER A 426 4.71 1.37 -10.30
N ARG A 427 5.61 0.74 -9.53
CA ARG A 427 6.33 -0.52 -9.86
C ARG A 427 7.04 -0.60 -11.22
N LYS A 428 7.26 0.53 -11.91
CA LYS A 428 8.04 0.59 -13.18
C LYS A 428 9.49 0.15 -12.96
N ASP A 429 10.20 -0.30 -14.00
CA ASP A 429 11.57 -0.83 -13.87
C ASP A 429 12.55 0.15 -13.20
N ASP A 430 12.39 1.45 -13.46
CA ASP A 430 13.20 2.52 -12.87
C ASP A 430 12.62 3.12 -11.56
N SER A 431 11.50 2.60 -11.06
CA SER A 431 10.85 3.05 -9.82
C SER A 431 11.82 3.05 -8.63
N ILE A 432 12.56 1.96 -8.45
CA ILE A 432 13.56 1.77 -7.40
C ILE A 432 14.63 2.87 -7.41
N VAL A 433 15.15 3.20 -8.60
CA VAL A 433 16.19 4.24 -8.75
C VAL A 433 15.62 5.63 -8.44
N ARG A 434 14.37 5.90 -8.86
CA ARG A 434 13.68 7.15 -8.52
C ARG A 434 13.37 7.26 -7.02
N VAL A 435 12.92 6.20 -6.35
CA VAL A 435 12.71 6.16 -4.89
C VAL A 435 14.00 6.50 -4.16
N GLN A 436 15.12 5.87 -4.53
CA GLN A 436 16.43 6.17 -3.92
C GLN A 436 16.90 7.61 -4.22
N THR A 437 16.58 8.15 -5.40
CA THR A 437 16.84 9.56 -5.75
C THR A 437 16.02 10.52 -4.85
N CYS A 438 14.74 10.21 -4.60
CA CYS A 438 13.89 10.97 -3.69
C CYS A 438 14.40 10.93 -2.23
N ILE A 439 14.88 9.78 -1.76
CA ILE A 439 15.51 9.64 -0.42
C ILE A 439 16.81 10.45 -0.35
N ALA A 440 17.65 10.44 -1.40
CA ALA A 440 18.86 11.26 -1.46
C ALA A 440 18.57 12.77 -1.49
N GLN A 441 17.47 13.21 -2.13
CA GLN A 441 17.01 14.60 -2.07
C GLN A 441 16.59 15.01 -0.66
N ALA A 442 15.86 14.15 0.06
CA ALA A 442 15.49 14.36 1.46
C ALA A 442 16.74 14.43 2.37
N ALA A 443 17.66 13.47 2.24
CA ALA A 443 18.91 13.41 3.01
C ALA A 443 19.82 14.63 2.82
N ARG A 444 19.68 15.40 1.73
CA ARG A 444 20.39 16.67 1.52
C ARG A 444 20.17 17.68 2.65
N TYR A 445 19.06 17.58 3.38
CA TYR A 445 18.69 18.49 4.46
C TYR A 445 18.85 17.89 5.86
N GLN A 446 19.45 16.70 6.01
CA GLN A 446 19.57 15.95 7.28
C GLN A 446 20.35 16.64 8.42
N LEU A 447 20.92 17.83 8.16
CA LEU A 447 21.67 18.64 9.13
C LEU A 447 20.90 19.90 9.57
N ASP A 448 19.71 20.14 9.00
CA ASP A 448 18.88 21.29 9.36
C ASP A 448 17.89 20.91 10.49
N PRO A 449 17.86 21.63 11.62
CA PRO A 449 17.05 21.25 12.78
C PRO A 449 15.54 21.24 12.49
N SER A 450 15.05 21.89 11.42
CA SER A 450 13.63 21.88 11.07
C SER A 450 13.14 20.54 10.48
N VAL A 451 14.03 19.65 10.03
CA VAL A 451 13.64 18.37 9.40
C VAL A 451 13.57 17.19 10.37
N HIS A 452 14.07 17.35 11.59
CA HIS A 452 14.06 16.32 12.64
C HIS A 452 12.67 16.19 13.29
N ILE A 453 11.72 15.69 12.49
CA ILE A 453 10.34 15.42 12.88
C ILE A 453 10.15 13.89 12.88
N PRO A 454 9.86 13.24 14.02
CA PRO A 454 9.81 11.77 14.14
C PRO A 454 8.96 11.06 13.06
N GLN A 455 7.82 11.66 12.73
CA GLN A 455 6.91 11.22 11.66
C GLN A 455 7.62 11.11 10.29
N ILE A 456 8.47 12.08 9.96
CA ILE A 456 9.19 12.18 8.67
C ILE A 456 10.40 11.22 8.66
N GLU A 457 11.11 11.11 9.77
CA GLU A 457 12.25 10.19 9.91
C GLU A 457 11.77 8.73 9.78
N VAL A 458 10.70 8.35 10.49
CA VAL A 458 10.12 7.01 10.38
C VAL A 458 9.50 6.77 8.99
N LEU A 459 8.87 7.77 8.36
CA LEU A 459 8.43 7.65 6.96
C LEU A 459 9.60 7.37 6.00
N THR A 460 10.74 8.02 6.21
CA THR A 460 11.96 7.81 5.42
C THR A 460 12.48 6.38 5.58
N LEU A 461 12.58 5.90 6.82
CA LEU A 461 13.05 4.54 7.14
C LEU A 461 12.10 3.45 6.61
N LEU A 462 10.78 3.66 6.72
CA LEU A 462 9.75 2.77 6.16
C LEU A 462 9.83 2.71 4.63
N LEU A 463 9.94 3.85 3.95
CA LEU A 463 10.06 3.93 2.49
C LEU A 463 11.34 3.25 1.98
N ASP A 464 12.46 3.47 2.66
CA ASP A 464 13.75 2.91 2.27
C ASP A 464 13.84 1.39 2.51
N LEU A 465 13.27 0.90 3.61
CA LEU A 465 13.11 -0.54 3.86
C LEU A 465 12.18 -1.18 2.82
N ALA A 466 11.02 -0.58 2.53
CA ALA A 466 10.08 -1.09 1.51
C ALA A 466 10.72 -1.15 0.11
N CYS A 467 11.55 -0.17 -0.23
CA CYS A 467 12.32 -0.15 -1.47
C CYS A 467 13.30 -1.33 -1.57
N SER A 468 14.08 -1.62 -0.51
CA SER A 468 14.99 -2.78 -0.50
C SER A 468 14.28 -4.14 -0.36
N LEU A 469 13.07 -4.18 0.21
CA LEU A 469 12.21 -5.37 0.16
C LEU A 469 11.74 -5.67 -1.27
N GLN A 470 11.36 -4.64 -2.05
CA GLN A 470 11.00 -4.81 -3.46
C GLN A 470 12.20 -5.22 -4.33
N GLN A 471 13.42 -4.79 -3.99
CA GLN A 471 14.66 -5.28 -4.61
C GLN A 471 15.00 -6.75 -4.29
N LYS A 472 14.36 -7.37 -3.28
CA LYS A 472 14.77 -8.64 -2.66
C LYS A 472 16.27 -8.69 -2.30
N THR A 473 16.82 -7.63 -1.70
CA THR A 473 18.23 -7.56 -1.29
C THR A 473 18.40 -7.81 0.22
N PRO A 474 18.44 -9.07 0.70
CA PRO A 474 18.23 -9.40 2.13
C PRO A 474 19.25 -8.78 3.08
N GLY A 475 20.53 -8.67 2.68
CA GLY A 475 21.55 -8.01 3.51
C GLY A 475 21.28 -6.51 3.72
N VAL A 476 20.86 -5.81 2.66
CA VAL A 476 20.53 -4.37 2.69
C VAL A 476 19.22 -4.15 3.45
N ALA A 477 18.19 -4.98 3.19
CA ALA A 477 16.94 -4.95 3.94
C ALA A 477 17.17 -5.20 5.45
N MET A 478 18.06 -6.11 5.82
CA MET A 478 18.42 -6.38 7.22
C MET A 478 19.20 -5.24 7.88
N GLN A 479 20.03 -4.50 7.14
CA GLN A 479 20.67 -3.28 7.64
C GLN A 479 19.64 -2.17 7.90
N LYS A 480 18.74 -1.94 6.94
CA LYS A 480 17.68 -0.91 7.04
C LYS A 480 16.64 -1.25 8.13
N LEU A 481 16.33 -2.53 8.31
CA LEU A 481 15.52 -3.02 9.42
C LEU A 481 16.10 -2.60 10.78
N LYS A 482 17.40 -2.79 11.00
CA LYS A 482 18.05 -2.41 12.26
C LYS A 482 18.00 -0.90 12.53
N ALA A 483 18.13 -0.09 11.49
CA ALA A 483 17.99 1.37 11.61
C ALA A 483 16.56 1.77 11.98
N LEU A 484 15.54 1.16 11.35
CA LEU A 484 14.13 1.34 11.71
C LEU A 484 13.85 0.92 13.15
N GLN A 485 14.36 -0.25 13.57
CA GLN A 485 14.16 -0.77 14.93
C GLN A 485 14.81 0.13 15.99
N SER A 486 16.06 0.56 15.81
CA SER A 486 16.71 1.52 16.73
C SER A 486 15.88 2.80 16.90
N ARG A 487 15.45 3.40 15.78
CA ARG A 487 14.64 4.64 15.83
C ARG A 487 13.27 4.41 16.47
N MET A 488 12.65 3.25 16.29
CA MET A 488 11.42 2.90 17.00
C MET A 488 11.64 2.77 18.51
N ASP A 489 12.67 2.05 18.94
CA ASP A 489 12.96 1.81 20.35
C ASP A 489 13.25 3.13 21.10
N GLU A 490 13.97 4.06 20.47
CA GLU A 490 14.13 5.45 20.93
C GLU A 490 12.78 6.16 21.05
N LEU A 491 11.93 6.06 20.02
CA LEU A 491 10.64 6.75 19.94
C LEU A 491 9.55 6.14 20.86
N VAL A 492 9.75 4.95 21.45
CA VAL A 492 8.82 4.41 22.47
C VAL A 492 8.69 5.38 23.64
N GLN A 493 9.81 5.91 24.15
CA GLN A 493 9.84 6.80 25.31
C GLN A 493 9.72 8.29 24.94
N ALA A 494 9.91 8.65 23.67
CA ALA A 494 9.89 10.03 23.21
C ALA A 494 8.49 10.66 23.28
N SER A 495 8.41 11.86 23.85
CA SER A 495 7.18 12.63 24.09
C SER A 495 6.87 13.68 23.00
N ASP A 496 7.73 13.77 21.98
CA ASP A 496 7.59 14.64 20.81
C ASP A 496 6.54 14.11 19.81
N TRP A 497 6.43 12.79 19.68
CA TRP A 497 5.35 12.14 18.96
C TRP A 497 4.23 11.71 19.91
N ASP A 498 3.16 12.52 19.92
CA ASP A 498 1.89 12.23 20.58
C ASP A 498 1.25 10.95 20.00
N THR A 499 0.81 10.04 20.87
CA THR A 499 0.19 8.76 20.49
C THR A 499 -1.23 8.94 19.94
N LEU A 500 -1.94 10.00 20.35
CA LEU A 500 -3.35 10.25 20.03
C LEU A 500 -3.57 11.14 18.81
N ARG A 501 -2.54 11.84 18.33
CA ARG A 501 -2.66 12.73 17.17
C ARG A 501 -2.37 12.01 15.85
N ASP A 502 -3.26 12.22 14.90
CA ASP A 502 -3.05 12.03 13.47
C ASP A 502 -2.57 13.31 12.77
N GLU A 503 -2.07 14.30 13.52
CA GLU A 503 -1.53 15.56 12.97
C GLU A 503 -0.02 15.47 12.69
N LEU A 504 0.38 15.78 11.46
CA LEU A 504 1.74 16.22 11.12
C LEU A 504 1.76 17.75 11.02
N LEU A 505 2.69 18.39 11.73
CA LEU A 505 2.87 19.84 11.77
C LEU A 505 4.18 20.21 11.06
N LEU A 506 4.08 20.80 9.87
CA LEU A 506 5.26 21.20 9.07
C LEU A 506 5.60 22.67 9.30
N PRO A 507 6.79 23.00 9.85
CA PRO A 507 7.17 24.38 10.12
C PRO A 507 7.29 25.21 8.84
N LEU A 508 6.73 26.42 8.89
CA LEU A 508 6.78 27.47 7.87
C LEU A 508 7.46 28.70 8.46
N LYS A 509 8.43 29.27 7.73
CA LYS A 509 9.04 30.57 8.08
C LYS A 509 7.99 31.68 7.98
N ARG A 510 7.55 32.17 9.14
CA ARG A 510 6.49 33.17 9.30
C ARG A 510 6.77 34.42 8.44
N GLN A 511 5.78 34.83 7.64
CA GLN A 511 5.90 36.01 6.77
C GLN A 511 5.38 37.28 7.48
N PRO A 512 5.89 38.49 7.18
CA PRO A 512 5.47 39.73 7.87
C PRO A 512 3.97 40.07 7.71
N ASN A 513 3.35 39.66 6.60
CA ASN A 513 1.91 39.81 6.33
C ASN A 513 1.06 38.68 6.94
N SER A 514 1.67 37.57 7.37
CA SER A 514 0.97 36.32 7.71
C SER A 514 0.01 36.47 8.90
N SER A 515 0.29 37.38 9.83
CA SER A 515 -0.60 37.70 10.97
C SER A 515 -2.01 38.17 10.58
N THR A 516 -2.22 38.59 9.33
CA THR A 516 -3.56 38.93 8.80
C THR A 516 -4.26 37.76 8.13
N THR A 517 -3.51 36.76 7.65
CA THR A 517 -4.00 35.63 6.86
C THR A 517 -3.98 34.28 7.60
N VAL A 518 -3.33 34.20 8.75
CA VAL A 518 -3.20 33.02 9.60
C VAL A 518 -3.54 33.43 11.04
N THR A 519 -4.58 32.82 11.60
CA THR A 519 -5.17 33.22 12.90
C THR A 519 -5.66 31.98 13.66
N GLY A 520 -6.28 32.16 14.83
CA GLY A 520 -6.84 31.04 15.60
C GLY A 520 -7.85 30.19 14.81
N ASP A 521 -8.60 30.81 13.90
CA ASP A 521 -9.64 30.15 13.11
C ASP A 521 -9.07 29.39 11.88
N THR A 522 -7.79 29.54 11.54
CA THR A 522 -7.13 28.81 10.44
C THR A 522 -6.51 27.48 10.89
N ASN A 523 -6.58 27.16 12.18
CA ASN A 523 -5.77 26.16 12.90
C ASN A 523 -5.91 24.68 12.45
N THR A 524 -6.87 24.37 11.59
CA THR A 524 -7.11 23.05 10.95
C THR A 524 -6.35 22.87 9.63
N ILE A 525 -5.84 23.96 9.04
CA ILE A 525 -5.11 23.94 7.76
C ILE A 525 -3.73 24.58 7.95
N ILE A 526 -3.68 25.76 8.58
CA ILE A 526 -2.45 26.49 8.91
C ILE A 526 -2.55 26.99 10.34
N ARG A 527 -1.74 26.43 11.23
CA ARG A 527 -1.70 26.75 12.65
C ARG A 527 -0.73 27.92 12.90
N PRO A 528 -1.17 29.04 13.50
CA PRO A 528 -0.25 30.07 13.95
C PRO A 528 0.62 29.52 15.09
N GLY A 529 1.87 29.96 15.14
CA GLY A 529 2.79 29.71 16.25
C GLY A 529 3.57 30.96 16.65
N GLY A 530 4.65 30.76 17.40
CA GLY A 530 5.58 31.83 17.80
C GLY A 530 6.44 32.29 16.62
N GLU A 531 7.61 31.68 16.46
CA GLU A 531 8.54 32.00 15.36
C GLU A 531 8.09 31.44 14.01
N HIS A 532 7.42 30.28 14.04
CA HIS A 532 6.97 29.54 12.86
C HIS A 532 5.44 29.42 12.84
N ASN A 533 4.87 29.42 11.64
CA ASN A 533 3.53 28.84 11.41
C ASN A 533 3.70 27.34 11.14
N PHE A 534 2.61 26.57 11.12
CA PHE A 534 2.66 25.16 10.74
C PHE A 534 1.56 24.83 9.73
N ILE A 535 1.89 24.11 8.64
CA ILE A 535 0.87 23.41 7.85
C ILE A 535 0.42 22.21 8.68
N VAL A 536 -0.89 22.03 8.80
CA VAL A 536 -1.49 20.85 9.44
C VAL A 536 -1.86 19.85 8.35
N MET A 537 -1.37 18.63 8.47
CA MET A 537 -1.70 17.51 7.56
C MET A 537 -2.13 16.29 8.36
N SER A 538 -3.17 15.59 7.91
CA SER A 538 -3.50 14.26 8.44
C SER A 538 -2.39 13.26 8.10
N PHE A 539 -2.01 12.44 9.07
CA PHE A 539 -0.85 11.57 9.02
C PHE A 539 -1.04 10.28 9.83
N VAL A 540 -0.11 9.35 9.66
CA VAL A 540 -0.06 8.06 10.36
C VAL A 540 0.23 8.28 11.86
N THR A 541 -0.64 7.79 12.74
CA THR A 541 -0.42 7.86 14.21
C THR A 541 0.81 7.05 14.62
N LYS A 542 1.36 7.32 15.82
CA LYS A 542 2.47 6.54 16.40
C LYS A 542 2.19 5.04 16.38
N VAL A 543 0.96 4.65 16.75
CA VAL A 543 0.47 3.26 16.77
C VAL A 543 0.46 2.67 15.36
N HIS A 544 -0.08 3.39 14.38
CA HIS A 544 -0.17 2.90 13.00
C HIS A 544 1.22 2.76 12.36
N ALA A 545 2.16 3.65 12.68
CA ALA A 545 3.54 3.57 12.22
C ALA A 545 4.28 2.35 12.80
N PHE A 546 4.09 2.07 14.10
CA PHE A 546 4.64 0.87 14.74
C PHE A 546 4.06 -0.43 14.14
N VAL A 547 2.75 -0.48 13.88
CA VAL A 547 2.11 -1.62 13.19
C VAL A 547 2.75 -1.85 11.81
N LEU A 548 2.85 -0.81 10.97
CA LEU A 548 3.48 -0.92 9.64
C LEU A 548 4.94 -1.39 9.73
N ALA A 549 5.71 -0.87 10.70
CA ALA A 549 7.09 -1.26 10.91
C ALA A 549 7.24 -2.72 11.35
N TYR A 550 6.39 -3.23 12.24
CA TYR A 550 6.38 -4.66 12.61
C TYR A 550 6.01 -5.58 11.43
N VAL A 551 5.09 -5.16 10.57
CA VAL A 551 4.75 -5.92 9.34
C VAL A 551 5.95 -6.01 8.39
N LEU A 552 6.62 -4.88 8.11
CA LEU A 552 7.83 -4.86 7.29
C LEU A 552 9.01 -5.60 7.95
N SER A 553 9.09 -5.60 9.29
CA SER A 553 10.09 -6.36 10.05
C SER A 553 9.98 -7.87 9.83
N GLY A 554 8.76 -8.41 9.92
CA GLY A 554 8.51 -9.82 9.63
C GLY A 554 8.81 -10.19 8.18
N LEU A 555 8.49 -9.31 7.22
CA LEU A 555 8.83 -9.50 5.80
C LEU A 555 10.35 -9.49 5.53
N ALA A 556 11.11 -8.59 6.16
CA ALA A 556 12.56 -8.55 6.06
C ALA A 556 13.22 -9.82 6.64
N LEU A 557 12.69 -10.33 7.75
CA LEU A 557 13.15 -11.58 8.36
C LEU A 557 12.80 -12.81 7.51
N LEU A 558 11.66 -12.80 6.83
CA LEU A 558 11.27 -13.83 5.86
C LEU A 558 12.25 -13.90 4.69
N TYR A 559 12.57 -12.76 4.05
CA TYR A 559 13.55 -12.72 2.94
C TYR A 559 14.99 -13.05 3.36
N HIS A 560 15.35 -12.85 4.63
CA HIS A 560 16.64 -13.30 5.17
C HIS A 560 16.68 -14.82 5.45
N GLY A 561 15.55 -15.54 5.35
CA GLY A 561 15.47 -16.95 5.74
C GLY A 561 15.65 -17.18 7.24
N SER A 562 15.19 -16.23 8.07
CA SER A 562 15.21 -16.36 9.53
C SER A 562 14.23 -17.44 10.02
N LYS A 563 14.40 -17.89 11.27
CA LYS A 563 13.43 -18.81 11.91
C LYS A 563 12.06 -18.15 12.02
N ASN A 564 11.01 -18.87 11.59
CA ASN A 564 9.65 -18.34 11.53
C ASN A 564 9.03 -17.99 12.91
N GLU A 565 9.64 -18.40 14.03
CA GLU A 565 9.21 -17.96 15.37
C GLU A 565 9.21 -16.42 15.46
N LYS A 566 10.32 -15.76 15.09
CA LYS A 566 10.47 -14.31 15.24
C LYS A 566 9.58 -13.49 14.30
N LEU A 567 9.33 -13.95 13.07
CA LEU A 567 8.40 -13.23 12.17
C LEU A 567 6.95 -13.35 12.66
N MET A 568 6.60 -14.48 13.29
CA MET A 568 5.28 -14.68 13.91
C MET A 568 5.10 -13.83 15.17
N GLU A 569 6.14 -13.65 15.98
CA GLU A 569 6.15 -12.71 17.12
C GLU A 569 5.79 -11.29 16.65
N TYR A 570 6.50 -10.73 15.66
CA TYR A 570 6.24 -9.37 15.15
C TYR A 570 4.84 -9.21 14.52
N TRP A 571 4.38 -10.19 13.74
CA TRP A 571 3.04 -10.13 13.13
C TRP A 571 1.92 -10.33 14.17
N THR A 572 2.18 -11.08 15.25
CA THR A 572 1.24 -11.19 16.37
C THR A 572 1.17 -9.89 17.17
N GLU A 573 2.29 -9.22 17.48
CA GLU A 573 2.22 -7.94 18.18
C GLU A 573 1.64 -6.81 17.31
N ALA A 574 1.86 -6.83 15.98
CA ALA A 574 1.14 -5.94 15.06
C ALA A 574 -0.38 -6.14 15.14
N LEU A 575 -0.86 -7.39 15.22
CA LEU A 575 -2.28 -7.70 15.47
C LEU A 575 -2.74 -7.29 16.87
N ASN A 576 -1.91 -7.45 17.91
CA ASN A 576 -2.24 -7.01 19.28
C ASN A 576 -2.38 -5.48 19.34
N MET A 577 -1.44 -4.73 18.75
CA MET A 577 -1.48 -3.26 18.69
C MET A 577 -2.71 -2.75 17.94
N LEU A 578 -3.12 -3.43 16.86
CA LEU A 578 -4.42 -3.18 16.24
C LEU A 578 -5.55 -3.52 17.21
N ALA A 579 -5.59 -4.75 17.76
CA ALA A 579 -6.70 -5.27 18.54
C ALA A 579 -7.08 -4.44 19.79
N ARG A 580 -6.13 -3.71 20.39
CA ARG A 580 -6.34 -2.82 21.56
C ARG A 580 -7.48 -1.80 21.31
N LYS A 581 -8.68 -2.10 21.81
CA LYS A 581 -9.78 -1.13 21.96
C LYS A 581 -9.46 -0.18 23.11
N SER A 582 -9.19 1.09 22.81
CA SER A 582 -9.24 2.17 23.82
C SER A 582 -9.39 3.54 23.16
N GLU A 583 -9.90 4.51 23.91
CA GLU A 583 -9.83 5.94 23.61
C GLU A 583 -8.39 6.47 23.81
N LEU A 584 -7.58 5.81 24.65
CA LEU A 584 -6.18 6.14 24.96
C LEU A 584 -5.18 5.86 23.81
N VAL A 585 -5.67 5.40 22.65
CA VAL A 585 -4.85 4.87 21.54
C VAL A 585 -5.30 5.41 20.17
N ARG A 586 -6.40 6.17 20.09
CA ARG A 586 -7.05 6.57 18.83
C ARG A 586 -7.35 8.08 18.78
N PRO A 587 -7.06 8.78 17.66
CA PRO A 587 -7.64 10.09 17.39
C PRO A 587 -9.16 9.98 17.31
N ALA A 588 -9.88 10.86 18.01
CA ALA A 588 -11.33 10.89 17.94
C ALA A 588 -11.78 11.30 16.53
N ALA A 589 -12.55 10.45 15.85
CA ALA A 589 -13.08 10.75 14.53
C ALA A 589 -14.11 11.88 14.62
N TYR A 590 -13.93 12.94 13.83
CA TYR A 590 -14.82 14.11 13.80
C TYR A 590 -15.97 13.99 12.79
N SER A 591 -16.14 12.82 12.15
CA SER A 591 -17.28 12.50 11.29
C SER A 591 -17.47 10.99 11.10
N LEU A 592 -18.68 10.57 10.69
CA LEU A 592 -18.96 9.15 10.46
C LEU A 592 -18.16 8.55 9.29
N PRO A 593 -18.01 9.23 8.13
CA PRO A 593 -17.13 8.74 7.07
C PRO A 593 -15.66 8.60 7.50
N MET A 594 -15.14 9.49 8.34
CA MET A 594 -13.79 9.34 8.91
C MET A 594 -13.68 8.11 9.81
N ALA A 595 -14.66 7.87 10.68
CA ALA A 595 -14.68 6.70 11.56
C ALA A 595 -14.78 5.38 10.76
N ILE A 596 -15.56 5.39 9.67
CA ILE A 596 -15.69 4.28 8.72
C ILE A 596 -14.36 4.04 7.98
N ASP A 597 -13.68 5.08 7.50
CA ASP A 597 -12.40 4.93 6.79
C ASP A 597 -11.25 4.49 7.72
N GLN A 598 -11.26 4.92 8.99
CA GLN A 598 -10.39 4.35 10.03
C GLN A 598 -10.68 2.85 10.27
N ALA A 599 -11.95 2.45 10.29
CA ALA A 599 -12.35 1.05 10.42
C ALA A 599 -11.94 0.20 9.20
N LYS A 600 -12.10 0.72 7.98
CA LYS A 600 -11.61 0.09 6.73
C LYS A 600 -10.10 -0.13 6.77
N TRP A 601 -9.31 0.93 7.04
CA TRP A 601 -7.85 0.83 7.09
C TRP A 601 -7.38 -0.24 8.09
N ARG A 602 -8.00 -0.26 9.28
CA ARG A 602 -7.76 -1.27 10.32
C ARG A 602 -8.06 -2.69 9.83
N ALA A 603 -9.21 -2.89 9.17
CA ALA A 603 -9.60 -4.19 8.62
C ALA A 603 -8.67 -4.63 7.47
N GLU A 604 -8.31 -3.73 6.56
CA GLU A 604 -7.35 -3.99 5.47
C GLU A 604 -5.99 -4.45 6.01
N VAL A 605 -5.39 -3.71 6.95
CA VAL A 605 -4.09 -4.06 7.53
C VAL A 605 -4.18 -5.38 8.33
N GLY A 606 -5.23 -5.58 9.11
CA GLY A 606 -5.47 -6.85 9.81
C GLY A 606 -5.58 -8.04 8.83
N CYS A 607 -6.29 -7.86 7.72
CA CYS A 607 -6.45 -8.85 6.66
C CYS A 607 -5.12 -9.17 5.95
N TYR A 608 -4.30 -8.16 5.66
CA TYR A 608 -2.94 -8.37 5.13
C TYR A 608 -2.11 -9.22 6.10
N ILE A 609 -2.13 -8.93 7.41
CA ILE A 609 -1.34 -9.69 8.39
C ILE A 609 -1.87 -11.13 8.52
N HIS A 610 -3.19 -11.34 8.62
CA HIS A 610 -3.77 -12.68 8.65
C HIS A 610 -3.45 -13.47 7.38
N THR A 611 -3.43 -12.83 6.20
CA THR A 611 -3.07 -13.49 4.94
C THR A 611 -1.59 -13.87 4.89
N LEU A 612 -0.69 -13.02 5.39
CA LEU A 612 0.73 -13.33 5.54
C LEU A 612 0.97 -14.50 6.52
N ILE A 613 0.28 -14.50 7.66
CA ILE A 613 0.32 -15.60 8.64
C ILE A 613 -0.21 -16.91 8.03
N ALA A 614 -1.31 -16.84 7.27
CA ALA A 614 -1.89 -18.00 6.59
C ALA A 614 -0.92 -18.58 5.55
N LEU A 615 -0.32 -17.75 4.70
CA LEU A 615 0.65 -18.19 3.68
C LEU A 615 1.91 -18.83 4.31
N ILE A 616 2.48 -18.26 5.37
CA ILE A 616 3.66 -18.83 6.04
C ILE A 616 3.33 -20.06 6.91
N SER A 617 2.05 -20.25 7.27
CA SER A 617 1.56 -21.46 7.92
C SER A 617 1.32 -22.59 6.91
N ALA A 618 0.82 -22.25 5.72
CA ALA A 618 0.59 -23.19 4.62
C ALA A 618 1.90 -23.81 4.09
N THR A 619 2.99 -23.04 3.98
CA THR A 619 4.31 -23.59 3.60
C THR A 619 4.84 -24.61 4.60
N ARG A 620 4.31 -24.65 5.82
CA ARG A 620 4.62 -25.62 6.88
C ARG A 620 3.47 -26.59 7.20
N THR A 621 2.48 -26.75 6.30
CA THR A 621 1.35 -27.68 6.47
C THR A 621 0.54 -27.46 7.76
N GLN A 622 0.54 -26.23 8.33
CA GLN A 622 -0.13 -25.92 9.60
C GLN A 622 -1.60 -25.52 9.38
N TRP A 623 -2.39 -26.40 8.75
CA TRP A 623 -3.72 -26.08 8.19
C TRP A 623 -4.73 -25.51 9.18
N ALA A 624 -4.68 -25.91 10.46
CA ALA A 624 -5.52 -25.31 11.51
C ALA A 624 -5.31 -23.78 11.62
N LYS A 625 -4.06 -23.30 11.61
CA LYS A 625 -3.75 -21.86 11.65
C LYS A 625 -4.14 -21.12 10.38
N VAL A 626 -4.09 -21.81 9.23
CA VAL A 626 -4.56 -21.26 7.95
C VAL A 626 -6.07 -21.04 8.01
N TYR A 627 -6.82 -22.04 8.47
CA TYR A 627 -8.26 -21.97 8.68
C TYR A 627 -8.67 -20.90 9.71
N ASP A 628 -7.96 -20.83 10.86
CA ASP A 628 -8.16 -19.76 11.86
C ASP A 628 -7.97 -18.36 11.28
N CYS A 629 -7.00 -18.18 10.38
CA CYS A 629 -6.75 -16.89 9.74
C CYS A 629 -7.81 -16.56 8.68
N ILE A 630 -8.28 -17.55 7.91
CA ILE A 630 -9.40 -17.37 6.98
C ILE A 630 -10.66 -16.96 7.75
N ARG A 631 -11.03 -17.68 8.82
CA ARG A 631 -12.17 -17.32 9.68
C ARG A 631 -12.04 -15.94 10.33
N LYS A 632 -10.81 -15.53 10.70
CA LYS A 632 -10.57 -14.17 11.22
C LYS A 632 -10.73 -13.09 10.15
N ILE A 633 -10.36 -13.36 8.89
CA ILE A 633 -10.60 -12.48 7.74
C ILE A 633 -12.10 -12.38 7.42
N GLU A 634 -12.82 -13.51 7.41
CA GLU A 634 -14.28 -13.56 7.18
C GLU A 634 -15.07 -12.75 8.24
N ALA A 635 -14.54 -12.68 9.47
CA ALA A 635 -15.12 -11.95 10.60
C ALA A 635 -14.72 -10.46 10.69
N LEU A 636 -13.97 -9.91 9.72
CA LEU A 636 -13.64 -8.49 9.69
C LEU A 636 -14.85 -7.65 9.27
N SER A 637 -15.09 -6.54 9.99
CA SER A 637 -16.06 -5.51 9.64
C SER A 637 -15.37 -4.13 9.60
N PRO A 638 -15.51 -3.35 8.51
CA PRO A 638 -16.03 -3.77 7.20
C PRO A 638 -15.08 -4.77 6.52
N LYS A 639 -15.60 -5.58 5.60
CA LYS A 639 -14.79 -6.58 4.89
C LYS A 639 -13.96 -5.96 3.74
N PRO A 640 -12.67 -6.29 3.61
CA PRO A 640 -11.82 -5.82 2.51
C PRO A 640 -11.87 -6.79 1.30
N GLU A 641 -13.04 -6.90 0.65
CA GLU A 641 -13.24 -7.85 -0.48
C GLU A 641 -12.66 -7.33 -1.83
N ASP A 642 -12.34 -6.05 -1.93
CA ASP A 642 -11.92 -5.39 -3.19
C ASP A 642 -10.41 -5.48 -3.51
N GLY A 643 -10.12 -5.41 -4.82
CA GLY A 643 -8.78 -5.18 -5.36
C GLY A 643 -7.73 -6.25 -5.05
N ARG A 644 -6.47 -5.82 -4.85
CA ARG A 644 -5.32 -6.74 -4.65
C ARG A 644 -5.40 -7.52 -3.33
N LEU A 645 -6.12 -7.01 -2.33
CA LEU A 645 -6.29 -7.70 -1.05
C LEU A 645 -7.31 -8.84 -1.17
N GLY A 646 -8.48 -8.60 -1.78
CA GLY A 646 -9.44 -9.67 -2.11
C GLY A 646 -8.83 -10.80 -2.94
N LEU A 647 -7.97 -10.47 -3.92
CA LEU A 647 -7.19 -11.45 -4.69
C LEU A 647 -6.23 -12.30 -3.83
N LEU A 648 -5.58 -11.70 -2.83
CA LEU A 648 -4.69 -12.42 -1.91
C LEU A 648 -5.47 -13.36 -0.98
N VAL A 649 -6.63 -12.92 -0.47
CA VAL A 649 -7.54 -13.72 0.36
C VAL A 649 -8.08 -14.91 -0.43
N LEU A 650 -8.51 -14.68 -1.67
CA LEU A 650 -8.96 -15.73 -2.59
C LEU A 650 -7.86 -16.75 -2.85
N TYR A 651 -6.64 -16.29 -3.15
CA TYR A 651 -5.51 -17.18 -3.43
C TYR A 651 -5.14 -18.06 -2.22
N VAL A 652 -5.04 -17.49 -1.01
CA VAL A 652 -4.73 -18.31 0.19
C VAL A 652 -5.86 -19.28 0.55
N THR A 653 -7.10 -18.93 0.23
CA THR A 653 -8.26 -19.84 0.38
C THR A 653 -8.14 -21.03 -0.59
N GLY A 654 -7.73 -20.80 -1.85
CA GLY A 654 -7.43 -21.87 -2.80
C GLY A 654 -6.27 -22.77 -2.34
N VAL A 655 -5.21 -22.17 -1.79
CA VAL A 655 -4.06 -22.90 -1.20
C VAL A 655 -4.49 -23.77 0.00
N TYR A 656 -5.43 -23.31 0.83
CA TYR A 656 -5.97 -24.11 1.94
C TYR A 656 -6.71 -25.36 1.44
N TYR A 657 -7.62 -25.23 0.46
CA TYR A 657 -8.34 -26.38 -0.09
C TYR A 657 -7.41 -27.33 -0.86
N GLN A 658 -6.40 -26.82 -1.57
CA GLN A 658 -5.41 -27.66 -2.23
C GLN A 658 -4.56 -28.45 -1.21
N GLY A 659 -4.13 -27.78 -0.13
CA GLY A 659 -3.31 -28.37 0.93
C GLY A 659 -4.04 -29.41 1.79
N THR A 660 -5.35 -29.27 1.94
CA THR A 660 -6.21 -30.21 2.70
C THR A 660 -6.85 -31.29 1.82
N GLY A 661 -6.57 -31.30 0.51
CA GLY A 661 -7.00 -32.34 -0.43
C GLY A 661 -8.35 -32.14 -1.12
N ASP A 662 -9.06 -31.02 -0.90
CA ASP A 662 -10.23 -30.66 -1.70
C ASP A 662 -9.80 -30.00 -3.01
N LEU A 663 -9.30 -30.84 -3.92
CA LEU A 663 -8.83 -30.44 -5.23
C LEU A 663 -9.96 -29.97 -6.16
N ASN A 664 -11.24 -30.26 -5.84
CA ASN A 664 -12.38 -29.70 -6.57
C ASN A 664 -12.53 -28.21 -6.26
N ARG A 665 -12.63 -27.87 -4.98
CA ARG A 665 -12.84 -26.49 -4.52
C ARG A 665 -11.61 -25.63 -4.77
N ALA A 666 -10.40 -26.21 -4.64
CA ALA A 666 -9.17 -25.55 -5.05
C ALA A 666 -9.16 -25.18 -6.55
N TYR A 667 -9.49 -26.13 -7.44
CA TYR A 667 -9.53 -25.86 -8.88
C TYR A 667 -10.55 -24.77 -9.24
N GLN A 668 -11.74 -24.81 -8.63
CA GLN A 668 -12.77 -23.78 -8.80
C GLN A 668 -12.27 -22.39 -8.37
N ILE A 669 -11.59 -22.29 -7.22
CA ILE A 669 -11.05 -21.01 -6.71
C ILE A 669 -9.92 -20.47 -7.59
N PHE A 670 -8.99 -21.31 -8.04
CA PHE A 670 -7.91 -20.87 -8.94
C PHE A 670 -8.40 -20.59 -10.38
N SER A 671 -9.61 -21.03 -10.73
CA SER A 671 -10.29 -20.72 -12.00
C SER A 671 -11.30 -19.57 -11.88
N ASP A 672 -11.26 -18.79 -10.78
CA ASP A 672 -12.02 -17.54 -10.64
C ASP A 672 -11.55 -16.52 -11.70
N PRO A 673 -12.45 -15.84 -12.43
CA PRO A 673 -12.09 -14.89 -13.50
C PRO A 673 -11.17 -13.74 -13.05
N ARG A 674 -11.09 -13.44 -11.76
CA ARG A 674 -10.15 -12.44 -11.22
C ARG A 674 -8.68 -12.87 -11.35
N PHE A 675 -8.40 -14.16 -11.58
CA PHE A 675 -7.07 -14.68 -11.92
C PHE A 675 -6.81 -14.78 -13.43
N ASP A 676 -7.75 -14.42 -14.32
CA ASP A 676 -7.56 -14.58 -15.76
C ASP A 676 -6.34 -13.81 -16.30
N ILE A 677 -5.58 -14.50 -17.16
CA ILE A 677 -4.48 -13.92 -17.93
C ILE A 677 -5.06 -13.47 -19.26
N ILE A 678 -5.19 -12.15 -19.44
CA ILE A 678 -5.76 -11.56 -20.66
C ILE A 678 -4.68 -11.52 -21.75
N ASP A 679 -4.95 -12.14 -22.89
CA ASP A 679 -4.01 -12.17 -24.02
C ASP A 679 -3.93 -10.79 -24.70
N PRO A 680 -2.74 -10.35 -25.16
CA PRO A 680 -2.55 -9.02 -25.77
C PRO A 680 -3.50 -8.73 -26.94
N GLU A 681 -3.84 -9.74 -27.74
CA GLU A 681 -4.67 -9.62 -28.94
C GLU A 681 -6.17 -9.45 -28.61
N ASN A 682 -6.61 -9.86 -27.41
CA ASN A 682 -7.98 -9.70 -26.93
C ASN A 682 -8.22 -8.37 -26.19
N SER A 683 -7.27 -7.43 -26.25
CA SER A 683 -7.36 -6.09 -25.64
C SER A 683 -8.32 -5.17 -26.42
N VAL A 684 -9.63 -5.33 -26.18
CA VAL A 684 -10.74 -4.58 -26.84
C VAL A 684 -10.54 -3.05 -26.84
N ASN A 685 -9.80 -2.51 -25.85
CA ASN A 685 -9.65 -1.07 -25.61
C ASN A 685 -8.27 -0.48 -26.00
N GLY A 686 -7.42 -1.21 -26.74
CA GLY A 686 -6.18 -0.66 -27.32
C GLY A 686 -5.11 -0.21 -26.32
N SER A 687 -5.31 -0.45 -25.03
CA SER A 687 -4.30 -0.25 -23.99
C SER A 687 -3.16 -1.26 -24.18
N ALA A 688 -1.92 -0.78 -24.08
CA ALA A 688 -0.73 -1.62 -24.14
C ALA A 688 -0.83 -2.81 -23.18
N PRO A 689 -0.36 -4.02 -23.57
CA PRO A 689 -0.60 -5.24 -22.80
C PRO A 689 -0.03 -5.11 -21.39
N SER A 690 -0.93 -5.12 -20.40
CA SER A 690 -0.54 -5.16 -19.00
C SER A 690 0.07 -6.52 -18.68
N VAL A 691 1.23 -6.53 -18.03
CA VAL A 691 1.79 -7.76 -17.46
C VAL A 691 0.76 -8.32 -16.46
N PRO A 692 0.37 -9.61 -16.56
CA PRO A 692 -0.61 -10.18 -15.65
C PRO A 692 -0.14 -10.11 -14.19
N PRO A 693 -1.04 -9.94 -13.21
CA PRO A 693 -0.69 -9.94 -11.80
C PRO A 693 0.09 -11.19 -11.40
N GLU A 694 1.02 -11.06 -10.46
CA GLU A 694 1.89 -12.19 -10.07
C GLU A 694 1.06 -13.37 -9.51
N LEU A 695 -0.10 -13.08 -8.91
CA LEU A 695 -1.06 -14.06 -8.41
C LEU A 695 -1.79 -14.83 -9.51
N SER A 696 -2.06 -14.21 -10.67
CA SER A 696 -2.67 -14.89 -11.83
C SER A 696 -1.74 -15.96 -12.39
N LEU A 697 -0.44 -15.66 -12.48
CA LEU A 697 0.59 -16.62 -12.88
C LEU A 697 0.71 -17.78 -11.88
N LEU A 698 0.66 -17.48 -10.58
CA LEU A 698 0.67 -18.53 -9.54
C LEU A 698 -0.60 -19.38 -9.59
N ALA A 699 -1.80 -18.79 -9.64
CA ALA A 699 -3.06 -19.52 -9.73
C ALA A 699 -3.12 -20.43 -10.98
N ALA A 700 -2.62 -19.97 -12.13
CA ALA A 700 -2.48 -20.79 -13.33
C ALA A 700 -1.52 -21.98 -13.12
N LEU A 701 -0.38 -21.78 -12.44
CA LEU A 701 0.49 -22.89 -12.03
C LEU A 701 -0.23 -23.84 -11.05
N ASN A 702 -0.97 -23.35 -10.06
CA ASN A 702 -1.76 -24.20 -9.16
C ASN A 702 -2.80 -25.04 -9.91
N ARG A 703 -3.51 -24.48 -10.91
CA ARG A 703 -4.41 -25.23 -11.82
C ARG A 703 -3.66 -26.34 -12.57
N ILE A 704 -2.52 -26.02 -13.18
CA ILE A 704 -1.66 -26.98 -13.92
C ILE A 704 -1.26 -28.17 -13.02
N TRP A 705 -0.86 -27.93 -11.77
CA TRP A 705 -0.50 -29.00 -10.83
C TRP A 705 -1.71 -29.86 -10.44
N ILE A 706 -2.91 -29.29 -10.29
CA ILE A 706 -4.14 -30.04 -9.98
C ILE A 706 -4.56 -30.94 -11.17
N LEU A 707 -4.37 -30.47 -12.41
CA LEU A 707 -4.66 -31.24 -13.63
C LEU A 707 -3.71 -32.41 -13.89
N GLN A 708 -2.72 -32.66 -13.02
CA GLN A 708 -1.89 -33.87 -13.08
C GLN A 708 -2.48 -35.06 -12.31
N GLU A 709 -3.45 -34.82 -11.42
CA GLU A 709 -4.13 -35.89 -10.66
C GLU A 709 -4.79 -36.88 -11.63
N PRO A 710 -4.58 -38.22 -11.50
CA PRO A 710 -5.16 -39.20 -12.41
C PRO A 710 -6.68 -39.09 -12.60
N SER A 711 -7.43 -38.72 -11.56
CA SER A 711 -8.89 -38.53 -11.59
C SER A 711 -9.35 -37.28 -12.36
N ARG A 712 -8.44 -36.36 -12.69
CA ARG A 712 -8.71 -35.03 -13.29
C ARG A 712 -7.88 -34.76 -14.55
N ARG A 713 -7.15 -35.77 -15.04
CA ARG A 713 -6.01 -35.55 -15.94
C ARG A 713 -6.44 -34.98 -17.29
N ASP A 714 -6.20 -33.68 -17.46
CA ASP A 714 -6.32 -32.99 -18.75
C ASP A 714 -4.94 -32.49 -19.19
N VAL A 715 -4.32 -33.26 -20.09
CA VAL A 715 -3.00 -32.97 -20.65
C VAL A 715 -3.07 -31.87 -21.71
N GLU A 716 -4.23 -31.65 -22.33
CA GLU A 716 -4.41 -30.62 -23.35
C GLU A 716 -4.54 -29.23 -22.71
N GLU A 717 -5.42 -29.08 -21.71
CA GLU A 717 -5.52 -27.86 -20.89
C GLU A 717 -4.23 -27.60 -20.11
N SER A 718 -3.57 -28.63 -19.55
CA SER A 718 -2.27 -28.46 -18.90
C SER A 718 -1.21 -27.89 -19.85
N THR A 719 -1.20 -28.33 -21.11
CA THR A 719 -0.25 -27.82 -22.13
C THR A 719 -0.62 -26.38 -22.52
N LYS A 720 -1.90 -26.11 -22.85
CA LYS A 720 -2.40 -24.75 -23.17
C LYS A 720 -2.09 -23.73 -22.08
N LEU A 721 -2.34 -24.07 -20.82
CA LEU A 721 -2.05 -23.19 -19.69
C LEU A 721 -0.55 -22.98 -19.50
N LEU A 722 0.28 -24.01 -19.69
CA LEU A 722 1.74 -23.87 -19.57
C LEU A 722 2.30 -22.94 -20.66
N ASP A 723 1.88 -23.14 -21.91
CA ASP A 723 2.29 -22.32 -23.05
C ASP A 723 1.83 -20.86 -22.89
N LYS A 724 0.66 -20.64 -22.27
CA LYS A 724 0.13 -19.30 -21.96
C LYS A 724 0.88 -18.59 -20.81
N VAL A 725 1.46 -19.31 -19.84
CA VAL A 725 2.27 -18.69 -18.77
C VAL A 725 3.76 -18.57 -19.11
N GLU A 726 4.31 -19.38 -20.02
CA GLU A 726 5.75 -19.39 -20.34
C GLU A 726 6.32 -18.00 -20.72
N PRO A 727 5.68 -17.17 -21.58
CA PRO A 727 6.18 -15.84 -21.94
C PRO A 727 6.37 -14.91 -20.74
N TYR A 728 5.48 -14.98 -19.75
CA TYR A 728 5.50 -14.14 -18.57
C TYR A 728 6.41 -14.69 -17.47
N CYS A 729 6.45 -16.02 -17.32
CA CYS A 729 7.18 -16.70 -16.26
C CYS A 729 8.67 -16.90 -16.56
N ALA A 730 9.07 -17.22 -17.80
CA ALA A 730 10.44 -17.61 -18.13
C ALA A 730 11.46 -16.49 -17.88
N ASN A 731 11.08 -15.25 -18.20
CA ASN A 731 11.91 -14.04 -18.03
C ASN A 731 11.42 -13.13 -16.89
N HIS A 732 10.55 -13.63 -16.00
CA HIS A 732 9.98 -12.84 -14.92
C HIS A 732 11.06 -12.21 -14.02
N ALA A 733 10.88 -10.96 -13.59
CA ALA A 733 11.88 -10.28 -12.74
C ALA A 733 12.17 -11.09 -11.46
N ASP A 734 11.11 -11.62 -10.83
CA ASP A 734 11.24 -12.50 -9.66
C ASP A 734 11.90 -13.85 -9.99
N ILE A 735 12.93 -14.20 -9.23
CA ILE A 735 13.66 -15.47 -9.31
C ILE A 735 12.81 -16.63 -8.76
N ASP A 736 11.96 -16.39 -7.75
CA ASP A 736 11.09 -17.42 -7.16
C ASP A 736 10.01 -17.87 -8.15
N VAL A 737 9.40 -16.94 -8.89
CA VAL A 737 8.42 -17.23 -9.96
C VAL A 737 9.08 -18.02 -11.10
N ARG A 738 10.26 -17.58 -11.57
CA ARG A 738 11.06 -18.34 -12.55
C ARG A 738 11.39 -19.75 -12.06
N THR A 739 11.68 -19.91 -10.78
CA THR A 739 11.97 -21.22 -10.16
C THR A 739 10.72 -22.10 -10.16
N ALA A 740 9.58 -21.60 -9.66
CA ALA A 740 8.32 -22.33 -9.62
C ALA A 740 7.86 -22.79 -11.02
N PHE A 741 7.94 -21.92 -12.03
CA PHE A 741 7.65 -22.27 -13.42
C PHE A 741 8.58 -23.35 -13.97
N ASN A 742 9.90 -23.25 -13.75
CA ASN A 742 10.84 -24.27 -14.21
C ASN A 742 10.63 -25.62 -13.52
N LEU A 743 10.22 -25.63 -12.25
CA LEU A 743 9.90 -26.89 -11.54
C LEU A 743 8.58 -27.49 -12.04
N ALA A 744 7.55 -26.68 -12.32
CA ALA A 744 6.32 -27.14 -12.96
C ALA A 744 6.58 -27.73 -14.36
N ALA A 745 7.28 -26.98 -15.22
CA ALA A 745 7.62 -27.38 -16.60
C ALA A 745 8.58 -28.59 -16.71
N ALA A 746 9.08 -29.09 -15.58
CA ALA A 746 9.86 -30.31 -15.45
C ALA A 746 9.10 -31.48 -14.78
N ALA A 747 8.03 -31.19 -14.03
CA ALA A 747 7.27 -32.16 -13.24
C ALA A 747 6.01 -32.67 -13.94
N ILE A 748 5.41 -31.87 -14.82
CA ILE A 748 4.14 -32.22 -15.46
C ILE A 748 4.31 -33.05 -16.74
N GLU A 749 3.32 -33.89 -17.01
CA GLU A 749 3.12 -34.51 -18.31
C GLU A 749 2.44 -33.52 -19.27
N THR A 750 2.94 -33.45 -20.50
CA THR A 750 2.43 -32.59 -21.59
C THR A 750 2.19 -33.40 -22.86
N ASN A 751 1.45 -32.84 -23.81
CA ASN A 751 1.24 -33.44 -25.13
C ASN A 751 1.76 -32.48 -26.23
N PRO A 752 2.87 -32.80 -26.93
CA PRO A 752 3.69 -34.00 -26.82
C PRO A 752 4.51 -34.08 -25.52
N PRO A 753 4.96 -35.28 -25.10
CA PRO A 753 5.84 -35.45 -23.95
C PRO A 753 7.16 -34.70 -24.08
N ARG A 754 7.57 -33.97 -23.03
CA ARG A 754 8.84 -33.22 -23.00
C ARG A 754 10.04 -34.17 -23.00
N SER A 755 11.06 -33.85 -23.80
CA SER A 755 12.28 -34.66 -23.85
C SER A 755 13.03 -34.65 -22.51
N ILE A 756 13.73 -35.74 -22.18
CA ILE A 756 14.56 -35.83 -20.97
C ILE A 756 15.65 -34.73 -20.90
N GLN A 757 16.10 -34.23 -22.05
CA GLN A 757 17.03 -33.10 -22.13
C GLN A 757 16.33 -31.78 -21.74
N THR A 758 15.09 -31.58 -22.18
CA THR A 758 14.24 -30.44 -21.81
C THR A 758 13.94 -30.45 -20.31
N VAL A 759 13.56 -31.60 -19.76
CA VAL A 759 13.32 -31.79 -18.31
C VAL A 759 14.60 -31.50 -17.51
N LYS A 760 15.73 -32.10 -17.88
CA LYS A 760 17.04 -31.85 -17.24
C LYS A 760 17.44 -30.37 -17.28
N ARG A 761 17.18 -29.66 -18.37
CA ARG A 761 17.42 -28.21 -18.50
C ARG A 761 16.59 -27.42 -17.49
N HIS A 762 15.29 -27.69 -17.39
CA HIS A 762 14.39 -27.00 -16.47
C HIS A 762 14.75 -27.28 -15.00
N ILE A 763 14.98 -28.53 -14.62
CA ILE A 763 15.42 -28.89 -13.26
C ILE A 763 16.75 -28.20 -12.90
N SER A 764 17.74 -28.23 -13.80
CA SER A 764 19.04 -27.58 -13.56
C SER A 764 18.92 -26.07 -13.40
N THR A 765 18.01 -25.45 -14.16
CA THR A 765 17.72 -24.01 -14.09
C THR A 765 17.01 -23.66 -12.77
N GLY A 766 15.96 -24.40 -12.41
CA GLY A 766 15.25 -24.23 -11.14
C GLY A 766 16.14 -24.45 -9.92
N LEU A 767 17.00 -25.47 -9.93
CA LEU A 767 17.96 -25.73 -8.85
C LEU A 767 18.93 -24.55 -8.67
N LYS A 768 19.52 -24.04 -9.77
CA LYS A 768 20.44 -22.90 -9.74
C LYS A 768 19.76 -21.63 -9.19
N PHE A 769 18.52 -21.38 -9.59
CA PHE A 769 17.74 -20.23 -9.12
C PHE A 769 17.33 -20.36 -7.65
N ALA A 770 16.86 -21.55 -7.21
CA ALA A 770 16.55 -21.81 -5.80
C ALA A 770 17.78 -21.64 -4.88
N GLN A 771 18.95 -22.12 -5.32
CA GLN A 771 20.22 -21.91 -4.61
C GLN A 771 20.60 -20.43 -4.55
N GLY A 772 20.53 -19.71 -5.68
CA GLY A 772 20.85 -18.27 -5.74
C GLY A 772 19.91 -17.39 -4.91
N ALA A 773 18.64 -17.78 -4.77
CA ALA A 773 17.65 -17.12 -3.92
C ALA A 773 17.72 -17.56 -2.43
N ASN A 774 18.57 -18.51 -2.07
CA ASN A 774 18.59 -19.18 -0.75
C ASN A 774 17.22 -19.80 -0.34
N ASN A 775 16.35 -20.07 -1.32
CA ASN A 775 15.00 -20.56 -1.08
C ASN A 775 15.04 -22.06 -0.75
N THR A 776 15.12 -22.35 0.55
CA THR A 776 15.28 -23.71 1.08
C THR A 776 14.13 -24.64 0.69
N GLN A 777 12.90 -24.12 0.59
CA GLN A 777 11.74 -24.92 0.18
C GLN A 777 11.83 -25.31 -1.29
N LEU A 778 11.99 -24.34 -2.20
CA LEU A 778 12.11 -24.63 -3.64
C LEU A 778 13.37 -25.44 -3.97
N LEU A 779 14.44 -25.30 -3.19
CA LEU A 779 15.64 -26.14 -3.28
C LEU A 779 15.34 -27.60 -2.92
N GLY A 780 14.55 -27.86 -1.87
CA GLY A 780 14.07 -29.21 -1.54
C GLY A 780 13.21 -29.82 -2.65
N VAL A 781 12.27 -29.03 -3.20
CA VAL A 781 11.45 -29.45 -4.36
C VAL A 781 12.34 -29.80 -5.56
N ALA A 782 13.31 -28.95 -5.89
CA ALA A 782 14.22 -29.15 -7.04
C ALA A 782 15.08 -30.42 -6.90
N LEU A 783 15.56 -30.74 -5.69
CA LEU A 783 16.36 -31.94 -5.43
C LEU A 783 15.52 -33.22 -5.49
N ASN A 784 14.33 -33.22 -4.89
CA ASN A 784 13.40 -34.35 -4.95
C ASN A 784 12.92 -34.59 -6.40
N LEU A 785 12.61 -33.53 -7.15
CA LEU A 785 12.26 -33.63 -8.57
C LEU A 785 13.44 -34.12 -9.42
N MET A 786 14.68 -33.69 -9.13
CA MET A 786 15.88 -34.21 -9.78
C MET A 786 16.05 -35.70 -9.55
N ARG A 787 15.83 -36.18 -8.32
CA ARG A 787 15.84 -37.62 -8.00
C ARG A 787 14.79 -38.35 -8.83
N SER A 788 13.54 -37.88 -8.82
CA SER A 788 12.44 -38.56 -9.52
C SER A 788 12.66 -38.61 -11.03
N CYS A 789 12.91 -37.47 -11.69
CA CYS A 789 12.90 -37.42 -13.15
C CYS A 789 14.20 -37.89 -13.81
N LEU A 790 15.33 -37.93 -13.08
CA LEU A 790 16.65 -38.24 -13.67
C LEU A 790 17.39 -39.43 -13.04
N PHE A 791 16.93 -39.94 -11.88
CA PHE A 791 17.61 -41.01 -11.14
C PHE A 791 16.67 -42.16 -10.66
N GLU A 792 15.42 -42.20 -11.13
CA GLU A 792 14.54 -43.35 -10.93
C GLU A 792 15.14 -44.61 -11.58
N GLY A 793 15.14 -45.73 -10.85
CA GLY A 793 15.79 -46.98 -11.27
C GLY A 793 17.34 -46.96 -11.28
N VAL A 794 17.99 -45.85 -10.96
CA VAL A 794 19.46 -45.72 -11.06
C VAL A 794 20.15 -46.12 -9.75
N VAL A 795 20.74 -47.31 -9.73
CA VAL A 795 21.62 -47.75 -8.64
C VAL A 795 22.96 -47.01 -8.71
N GLY A 796 23.21 -46.08 -7.79
CA GLY A 796 24.53 -45.45 -7.67
C GLY A 796 24.61 -44.25 -6.73
N ASP A 797 25.82 -43.93 -6.29
CA ASP A 797 26.19 -42.84 -5.38
C ASP A 797 25.45 -41.51 -5.58
N GLN A 798 25.27 -41.10 -6.83
CA GLN A 798 24.68 -39.79 -7.15
C GLN A 798 23.17 -39.77 -6.89
N ALA A 799 22.46 -40.88 -7.10
CA ALA A 799 21.04 -41.01 -6.76
C ALA A 799 20.85 -40.92 -5.23
N VAL A 800 21.68 -41.64 -4.47
CA VAL A 800 21.69 -41.62 -2.99
C VAL A 800 22.01 -40.23 -2.46
N LYS A 801 23.05 -39.56 -2.99
CA LYS A 801 23.45 -38.21 -2.58
C LYS A 801 22.35 -37.19 -2.91
N SER A 802 21.68 -37.33 -4.05
CA SER A 802 20.52 -36.51 -4.43
C SER A 802 19.33 -36.72 -3.47
N ALA A 803 18.95 -37.97 -3.18
CA ALA A 803 17.87 -38.30 -2.27
C ALA A 803 18.14 -37.83 -0.82
N LYS A 804 19.35 -38.09 -0.28
CA LYS A 804 19.75 -37.63 1.06
C LYS A 804 19.78 -36.10 1.15
N ALA A 805 20.19 -35.40 0.10
CA ALA A 805 20.10 -33.93 0.04
C ALA A 805 18.65 -33.42 -0.04
N GLY A 806 17.79 -34.05 -0.84
CA GLY A 806 16.37 -33.73 -0.96
C GLY A 806 15.62 -33.84 0.37
N LYS A 807 15.77 -34.98 1.06
CA LYS A 807 15.29 -35.19 2.44
C LYS A 807 15.78 -34.10 3.39
N ALA A 808 17.09 -33.82 3.41
CA ALA A 808 17.68 -32.84 4.33
C ALA A 808 17.15 -31.41 4.12
N GLN A 809 16.95 -30.96 2.87
CA GLN A 809 16.39 -29.63 2.61
C GLN A 809 14.88 -29.58 2.90
N ALA A 810 14.14 -30.66 2.67
CA ALA A 810 12.72 -30.73 3.06
C ALA A 810 12.53 -30.66 4.59
N GLN A 811 13.34 -31.40 5.35
CA GLN A 811 13.37 -31.33 6.82
C GLN A 811 13.77 -29.93 7.31
N LYS A 812 14.76 -29.28 6.66
CA LYS A 812 15.15 -27.89 6.96
C LYS A 812 14.04 -26.87 6.64
N ALA A 813 13.21 -27.12 5.63
CA ALA A 813 12.05 -26.28 5.31
C ALA A 813 10.90 -26.46 6.32
N GLY A 814 10.75 -27.65 6.91
CA GLY A 814 9.68 -27.96 7.87
C GLY A 814 8.30 -28.11 7.23
N ASN A 815 8.25 -28.64 6.00
CA ASN A 815 7.01 -28.97 5.29
C ASN A 815 6.79 -30.49 5.34
N LEU A 816 5.70 -30.94 5.97
CA LEU A 816 5.50 -32.36 6.26
C LEU A 816 5.28 -33.21 5.00
N LEU A 817 4.59 -32.67 3.97
CA LEU A 817 4.43 -33.35 2.68
C LEU A 817 5.78 -33.55 1.98
N TRP A 818 6.62 -32.52 1.92
CA TRP A 818 7.94 -32.64 1.29
C TRP A 818 8.94 -33.47 2.11
N MET A 819 8.79 -33.51 3.44
CA MET A 819 9.52 -34.46 4.29
C MET A 819 9.13 -35.90 3.99
N SER A 820 7.82 -36.19 3.90
CA SER A 820 7.30 -37.49 3.46
C SER A 820 7.82 -37.90 2.07
N VAL A 821 7.73 -37.01 1.08
CA VAL A 821 8.22 -37.26 -0.28
C VAL A 821 9.74 -37.53 -0.28
N GLY A 822 10.53 -36.71 0.41
CA GLY A 822 11.98 -36.91 0.49
C GLY A 822 12.38 -38.21 1.22
N GLU A 823 11.59 -38.65 2.20
CA GLU A 823 11.80 -39.89 2.94
C GLU A 823 11.40 -41.13 2.11
N GLY A 824 10.25 -41.11 1.42
CA GLY A 824 9.86 -42.17 0.50
C GLY A 824 10.78 -42.30 -0.71
N MET A 825 11.26 -41.17 -1.26
CA MET A 825 12.28 -41.16 -2.31
C MET A 825 13.62 -41.72 -1.83
N LEU A 826 14.01 -41.46 -0.59
CA LEU A 826 15.22 -42.07 -0.03
C LEU A 826 15.01 -43.58 0.22
N ALA A 827 13.87 -43.99 0.77
CA ALA A 827 13.54 -45.39 1.05
C ALA A 827 13.70 -46.29 -0.18
N GLN A 828 13.05 -45.92 -1.29
CA GLN A 828 13.18 -46.60 -2.58
C GLN A 828 14.64 -46.67 -3.07
N THR A 829 15.45 -45.66 -2.75
CA THR A 829 16.85 -45.59 -3.21
C THR A 829 17.77 -46.46 -2.36
N GLU A 830 17.56 -46.54 -1.04
CA GLU A 830 18.26 -47.46 -0.14
C GLU A 830 17.84 -48.93 -0.40
N GLU A 831 16.56 -49.18 -0.70
CA GLU A 831 16.05 -50.49 -1.13
C GLU A 831 16.73 -50.98 -2.42
N MET A 832 16.90 -50.11 -3.42
CA MET A 832 17.68 -50.42 -4.63
C MET A 832 19.19 -50.65 -4.36
N GLN A 833 19.67 -50.40 -3.14
CA GLN A 833 21.00 -50.77 -2.65
C GLN A 833 20.99 -51.96 -1.66
N GLY A 834 19.86 -52.64 -1.50
CA GLY A 834 19.69 -53.78 -0.58
C GLY A 834 19.60 -53.41 0.89
N GLN A 835 19.50 -52.12 1.24
CA GLN A 835 19.43 -51.63 2.63
C GLN A 835 17.98 -51.64 3.15
N HIS A 836 17.33 -52.81 3.09
CA HIS A 836 15.90 -52.96 3.34
C HIS A 836 15.45 -52.46 4.72
N GLU A 837 16.24 -52.65 5.79
CA GLU A 837 15.90 -52.14 7.13
C GLU A 837 15.81 -50.61 7.19
N GLU A 838 16.71 -49.90 6.50
CA GLU A 838 16.66 -48.43 6.44
C GLU A 838 15.53 -47.97 5.51
N ALA A 839 15.26 -48.70 4.43
CA ALA A 839 14.13 -48.42 3.55
C ALA A 839 12.77 -48.50 4.29
N GLU A 840 12.56 -49.51 5.13
CA GLU A 840 11.33 -49.61 5.94
C GLU A 840 11.24 -48.51 7.00
N ARG A 841 12.32 -48.22 7.76
CA ARG A 841 12.33 -47.08 8.71
C ARG A 841 11.98 -45.75 8.03
N LEU A 842 12.46 -45.55 6.80
CA LEU A 842 12.15 -44.37 6.00
C LEU A 842 10.71 -44.35 5.46
N ARG A 843 10.12 -45.51 5.16
CA ARG A 843 8.70 -45.65 4.80
C ARG A 843 7.77 -45.35 5.98
N GLU A 844 8.08 -45.87 7.16
CA GLU A 844 7.33 -45.59 8.40
C GLU A 844 7.36 -44.09 8.72
N SER A 845 8.55 -43.49 8.74
CA SER A 845 8.75 -42.04 8.94
C SER A 845 8.00 -41.20 7.89
N GLY A 846 8.13 -41.56 6.61
CA GLY A 846 7.46 -40.85 5.52
C GLY A 846 5.93 -40.96 5.60
N THR A 847 5.40 -42.11 6.03
CA THR A 847 3.97 -42.33 6.22
C THR A 847 3.42 -41.54 7.42
N LEU A 848 4.18 -41.49 8.53
CA LEU A 848 3.85 -40.64 9.67
C LEU A 848 3.78 -39.16 9.28
N HIS A 849 4.76 -38.66 8.53
CA HIS A 849 4.76 -37.28 8.05
C HIS A 849 3.60 -36.99 7.08
N ALA A 850 3.21 -37.93 6.20
CA ALA A 850 2.04 -37.78 5.35
C ALA A 850 0.73 -37.70 6.18
N ASN A 851 0.55 -38.62 7.13
CA ASN A 851 -0.63 -38.65 8.00
C ASN A 851 -0.77 -37.35 8.80
N LEU A 852 0.33 -36.84 9.38
CA LEU A 852 0.37 -35.57 10.11
C LEU A 852 0.08 -34.36 9.19
N ALA A 853 0.45 -34.42 7.91
CA ALA A 853 0.21 -33.35 6.94
C ALA A 853 -1.26 -33.21 6.51
N PHE A 854 -2.06 -34.27 6.63
CA PHE A 854 -3.49 -34.30 6.26
C PHE A 854 -4.45 -34.23 7.46
N VAL A 855 -3.96 -33.99 8.68
CA VAL A 855 -4.81 -33.75 9.85
C VAL A 855 -5.67 -32.51 9.61
N LYS A 856 -6.98 -32.72 9.48
CA LYS A 856 -7.96 -31.64 9.31
C LYS A 856 -8.16 -30.87 10.62
N PRO A 857 -8.47 -29.56 10.56
CA PRO A 857 -8.93 -28.82 11.73
C PRO A 857 -10.24 -29.41 12.28
N GLU A 858 -10.42 -29.38 13.60
CA GLU A 858 -11.70 -29.74 14.21
C GLU A 858 -12.78 -28.72 13.78
N GLY A 859 -13.77 -29.17 13.00
CA GLY A 859 -14.85 -28.33 12.48
C GLY A 859 -14.65 -27.75 11.07
N SER A 860 -13.69 -28.26 10.27
CA SER A 860 -13.51 -27.89 8.84
C SER A 860 -14.45 -28.63 7.87
#